data_AF-A0A834GJM9-F1
#
_entry.id   AF-A0A834GJM9-F1
#
_cell.length_a   1.000
_cell.length_b   1.000
_cell.length_c   1.000
_cell.angle_alpha   90.00
_cell.angle_beta   90.00
_cell.angle_gamma   90.00
#
_symmetry.space_group_name_H-M   'P 1'
#
loop_
_entity.id
_entity.type
_entity.pdbx_description
1 polymer ?
#
loop_
_entity_poly.entity_id
_entity_poly.type
_entity_poly.pdbx_seq_one_letter_code
_entity_poly.pdbx_strand_id
1 'polypeptide(L)'
;MATHNLAVIIKNPSNDSEFLLVKQTPPPKFGDEEYDSYVDSDLWDLPSMQLGSLEGESQTRIVVEVNESCLNKLDLAKFDLSLALNQLLQQLGFGTANGVQWKLLKCVEEPEFGPGLPVQTVYITGKLGPENGDLQGLCKWMSLQSCLNCLLEVKQSSDRVGSLVVIGLINDAIQSTHTKIPPTLNFQEYPPGVKLVPMGSRTAKPFHTTNLVIFSPENVLDRSTESRFPFHGDALIVDPGCRFESHDELKEVIAALPRKLVVFVTHHHYDHVDGLSVVQKSNPDAILLAHENTIGRIQKDHWSLARAAISGGEEICIGGQLLKVIFAPGHTDGHMALLHVSTHSLIVGDHCVGQGSAVLDITSGGNMHEYFQTTYKFLEISPHVLIPMHGRLNLWPKHMLCAYLKGRESTILKAIENGAKTLFDIVSYTYANVDRGLWIPAASNVRLHVDHLAKQDKLPKGFSVSKFQTTCGLRFFSRWMLAYLSSPFQLKNPKLRTPAMVGAVVVGGLAVAYSLRDMKPCKFTGFAKELRLRIKREIREGSFRIATTIILCLFTAFFVVLLGLFINVRVKKILVSEDLYYPPLNAFSPLSTFPTSFRFSCNSSSSSHSSTNNGGLRDWVAPKNLWHSMTDEELMWRASMAPGIAEFPYNRTPKVAFMFLTRGRLPLAPLWEKFFKGHDGLFSIYVHTSLEFTGEPPESSVFYQRRIPSQPVQWGRATMIDAERRLLANALLDFSNERFVLLSETCIPLFNFTTIYDYLVNSNYSYLGSFDDPRRIGRGRYNPRMWPTITLSDWRKGSQWFEVQRKLAIQIVSDSKYYPVFQAHCRPPCYMDEHYLPTLVTKICPQLTSNTTVTWADWARGGSHPTRFVRKDVTKVFLNRVRNGFTCTYNGGLSHICFLFARKFHPSTLQPLLEMAPGLIGFNP
;
A
#
# COMPACT_ATOMS: atom_id res chain seq x y z
N MET A 1 31.37 -7.22 -9.93
CA MET A 1 31.41 -8.21 -8.83
C MET A 1 29.99 -8.72 -8.62
N ALA A 2 29.79 -9.99 -8.30
CA ALA A 2 28.46 -10.56 -7.99
C ALA A 2 28.38 -10.90 -6.49
N THR A 3 27.18 -10.84 -5.91
CA THR A 3 26.91 -11.36 -4.58
C THR A 3 26.71 -12.87 -4.68
N HIS A 4 27.45 -13.64 -3.91
CA HIS A 4 27.37 -15.10 -3.91
C HIS A 4 26.71 -15.57 -2.61
N ASN A 5 25.70 -16.42 -2.71
CA ASN A 5 24.97 -16.97 -1.58
C ASN A 5 25.05 -18.50 -1.59
N LEU A 6 25.04 -19.09 -0.40
CA LEU A 6 24.85 -20.52 -0.17
C LEU A 6 23.44 -20.73 0.35
N ALA A 7 22.68 -21.64 -0.26
CA ALA A 7 21.40 -22.13 0.24
C ALA A 7 21.50 -23.64 0.51
N VAL A 8 21.02 -24.08 1.66
CA VAL A 8 21.26 -25.44 2.17
C VAL A 8 19.94 -26.18 2.36
N ILE A 9 19.78 -27.30 1.65
CA ILE A 9 18.63 -28.18 1.72
C ILE A 9 18.95 -29.33 2.67
N ILE A 10 18.58 -29.16 3.93
CA ILE A 10 18.76 -30.16 4.97
C ILE A 10 17.53 -31.09 4.95
N LYS A 11 17.73 -32.38 4.63
CA LYS A 11 16.64 -33.38 4.63
C LYS A 11 16.32 -33.85 6.04
N ASN A 12 15.03 -34.06 6.32
CA ASN A 12 14.60 -34.59 7.62
C ASN A 12 15.13 -36.04 7.79
N PRO A 13 15.87 -36.35 8.86
CA PRO A 13 16.41 -37.69 9.10
C PRO A 13 15.32 -38.78 9.20
N SER A 14 14.13 -38.40 9.68
CA SER A 14 12.99 -39.29 9.94
C SER A 14 11.98 -39.33 8.80
N ASN A 15 12.02 -38.36 7.86
CA ASN A 15 11.07 -38.28 6.74
C ASN A 15 11.74 -37.67 5.50
N ASP A 16 12.17 -38.50 4.55
CA ASP A 16 12.89 -38.04 3.36
C ASP A 16 12.08 -37.11 2.42
N SER A 17 10.76 -36.97 2.64
CA SER A 17 9.90 -36.05 1.89
C SER A 17 9.91 -34.61 2.43
N GLU A 18 10.55 -34.37 3.57
CA GLU A 18 10.62 -33.07 4.23
C GLU A 18 12.04 -32.50 4.26
N PHE A 19 12.11 -31.17 4.28
CA PHE A 19 13.34 -30.42 4.42
C PHE A 19 13.16 -29.26 5.40
N LEU A 20 14.29 -28.80 5.94
CA LEU A 20 14.31 -27.76 6.96
C LEU A 20 14.07 -26.38 6.33
N LEU A 21 13.13 -25.64 6.89
CA LEU A 21 12.96 -24.21 6.66
C LEU A 21 13.27 -23.43 7.91
N VAL A 22 13.78 -22.21 7.73
CA VAL A 22 14.15 -21.29 8.79
C VAL A 22 13.29 -20.04 8.68
N LYS A 23 12.79 -19.58 9.82
CA LYS A 23 12.03 -18.36 9.96
C LYS A 23 12.94 -17.16 9.66
N GLN A 24 12.59 -16.40 8.65
CA GLN A 24 13.34 -15.23 8.22
C GLN A 24 13.09 -14.07 9.19
N THR A 25 14.15 -13.32 9.46
CA THR A 25 14.07 -12.15 10.35
C THR A 25 13.41 -10.99 9.61
N PRO A 26 12.32 -10.40 10.14
CA PRO A 26 11.71 -9.23 9.51
C PRO A 26 12.66 -8.03 9.57
N PRO A 27 12.52 -7.04 8.66
CA PRO A 27 13.31 -5.82 8.70
C PRO A 27 13.17 -5.07 10.03
N PRO A 28 14.16 -4.23 10.41
CA PRO A 28 14.12 -3.47 11.66
C PRO A 28 12.88 -2.59 11.75
N LYS A 29 12.28 -2.56 12.94
CA LYS A 29 11.16 -1.68 13.23
C LYS A 29 11.51 -0.21 13.01
N PHE A 30 10.53 0.58 12.63
CA PHE A 30 10.66 2.01 12.38
C PHE A 30 10.85 2.84 13.64
N GLY A 31 10.54 2.28 14.82
CA GLY A 31 10.48 3.04 16.07
C GLY A 31 9.24 3.94 16.14
N ASP A 32 8.22 3.60 15.35
CA ASP A 32 6.95 4.31 15.28
C ASP A 32 5.82 3.30 15.43
N GLU A 33 5.11 3.38 16.55
CA GLU A 33 4.07 2.44 16.95
C GLU A 33 2.93 2.32 15.93
N GLU A 34 2.72 3.33 15.09
CA GLU A 34 1.81 3.26 13.95
C GLU A 34 2.25 2.27 12.90
N TYR A 35 3.44 2.50 12.37
CA TYR A 35 3.97 1.73 11.27
C TYR A 35 4.39 0.33 11.73
N ASP A 36 4.91 0.23 12.95
CA ASP A 36 5.32 -1.04 13.56
C ASP A 36 4.13 -1.94 13.96
N SER A 37 2.89 -1.44 13.90
CA SER A 37 1.69 -2.24 14.09
C SER A 37 1.29 -3.06 12.87
N TYR A 38 1.75 -2.68 11.68
CA TYR A 38 1.52 -3.41 10.45
C TYR A 38 2.57 -4.52 10.34
N VAL A 39 2.22 -5.69 10.85
CA VAL A 39 3.11 -6.86 10.90
C VAL A 39 2.85 -7.77 9.69
N ASP A 40 3.92 -8.05 8.94
CA ASP A 40 3.93 -9.06 7.90
C ASP A 40 3.88 -10.47 8.52
N SER A 41 3.19 -11.41 7.87
CA SER A 41 3.18 -12.81 8.32
C SER A 41 4.57 -13.41 8.31
N ASP A 42 4.78 -14.43 9.14
CA ASP A 42 6.04 -15.16 9.22
C ASP A 42 6.47 -15.68 7.84
N LEU A 43 7.72 -15.42 7.48
CA LEU A 43 8.33 -15.86 6.23
C LEU A 43 9.30 -17.00 6.54
N TRP A 44 9.18 -18.10 5.82
CA TRP A 44 9.99 -19.29 6.00
C TRP A 44 10.71 -19.62 4.71
N ASP A 45 12.02 -19.77 4.75
CA ASP A 45 12.83 -20.05 3.55
C ASP A 45 13.95 -21.03 3.87
N LEU A 46 14.67 -21.48 2.84
CA LEU A 46 15.83 -22.33 3.04
C LEU A 46 16.89 -21.63 3.91
N PRO A 47 17.59 -22.37 4.80
CA PRO A 47 18.81 -21.90 5.42
C PRO A 47 19.76 -21.31 4.37
N SER A 48 20.20 -20.06 4.56
CA SER A 48 21.10 -19.42 3.61
C SER A 48 22.09 -18.47 4.25
N MET A 49 23.24 -18.28 3.59
CA MET A 49 24.33 -17.41 4.05
C MET A 49 25.13 -16.85 2.88
N GLN A 50 25.61 -15.61 2.99
CA GLN A 50 26.48 -15.01 1.97
C GLN A 50 27.86 -15.68 1.99
N LEU A 51 28.40 -15.97 0.81
CA LEU A 51 29.73 -16.57 0.64
C LEU A 51 30.82 -15.49 0.65
N GLY A 52 31.80 -15.64 1.54
CA GLY A 52 33.02 -14.84 1.57
C GLY A 52 34.08 -15.35 0.57
N SER A 53 34.93 -14.44 0.10
CA SER A 53 36.09 -14.82 -0.74
C SER A 53 37.19 -15.46 0.12
N LEU A 54 37.88 -16.47 -0.40
CA LEU A 54 39.03 -17.09 0.26
C LEU A 54 40.23 -16.12 0.31
N GLU A 55 40.59 -15.65 1.51
CA GLU A 55 41.87 -14.99 1.81
C GLU A 55 42.75 -15.97 2.64
N GLY A 56 43.33 -16.99 2.00
CA GLY A 56 44.29 -17.93 2.61
C GLY A 56 43.96 -19.42 2.48
N GLU A 57 44.87 -20.28 2.94
CA GLU A 57 44.68 -21.75 2.96
C GLU A 57 43.71 -22.17 4.07
N SER A 58 42.50 -22.61 3.71
CA SER A 58 41.49 -23.12 4.65
C SER A 58 41.89 -24.52 5.18
N GLN A 59 41.86 -24.68 6.51
CA GLN A 59 42.38 -25.85 7.24
C GLN A 59 41.44 -27.06 7.32
N THR A 60 40.20 -26.97 6.82
CA THR A 60 39.26 -28.11 6.76
C THR A 60 38.40 -28.03 5.51
N ARG A 61 38.64 -28.91 4.52
CA ARG A 61 37.82 -29.02 3.31
C ARG A 61 36.71 -30.04 3.54
N ILE A 62 35.47 -29.57 3.66
CA ILE A 62 34.30 -30.43 3.53
C ILE A 62 34.27 -30.96 2.09
N VAL A 63 34.11 -32.27 1.95
CA VAL A 63 33.96 -32.90 0.63
C VAL A 63 32.50 -32.71 0.18
N VAL A 64 32.29 -31.83 -0.80
CA VAL A 64 31.01 -31.70 -1.51
C VAL A 64 31.12 -32.52 -2.79
N GLU A 65 30.24 -33.50 -2.96
CA GLU A 65 30.14 -34.23 -4.21
C GLU A 65 29.60 -33.28 -5.30
N VAL A 66 30.42 -33.06 -6.33
CA VAL A 66 30.08 -32.22 -7.48
C VAL A 66 29.75 -33.13 -8.65
N ASN A 67 28.55 -32.99 -9.20
CA ASN A 67 28.18 -33.66 -10.45
C ASN A 67 28.77 -32.87 -11.62
N GLU A 68 29.43 -33.53 -12.58
CA GLU A 68 30.18 -32.89 -13.69
C GLU A 68 29.33 -31.93 -14.56
N SER A 69 27.99 -32.08 -14.55
CA SER A 69 27.07 -31.21 -15.28
C SER A 69 26.94 -29.79 -14.73
N CYS A 70 27.34 -29.54 -13.47
CA CYS A 70 27.20 -28.24 -12.81
C CYS A 70 28.45 -27.34 -12.91
N LEU A 71 29.53 -27.81 -13.53
CA LEU A 71 30.89 -27.28 -13.37
C LEU A 71 31.29 -26.10 -14.28
N ASN A 72 30.37 -25.52 -15.07
CA ASN A 72 30.74 -24.59 -16.13
C ASN A 72 30.55 -23.09 -15.83
N LYS A 73 30.06 -22.68 -14.65
CA LYS A 73 29.78 -21.26 -14.35
C LYS A 73 30.39 -20.68 -13.07
N LEU A 74 30.76 -21.51 -12.08
CA LEU A 74 31.29 -21.02 -10.80
C LEU A 74 32.53 -21.80 -10.37
N ASP A 75 33.64 -21.09 -10.15
CA ASP A 75 34.84 -21.66 -9.53
C ASP A 75 34.65 -21.70 -8.01
N LEU A 76 34.02 -22.78 -7.53
CA LEU A 76 33.73 -23.01 -6.11
C LEU A 76 35.00 -23.00 -5.23
N ALA A 77 36.19 -23.18 -5.81
CA ALA A 77 37.46 -23.13 -5.09
C ALA A 77 37.85 -21.72 -4.61
N LYS A 78 37.14 -20.68 -5.06
CA LYS A 78 37.36 -19.28 -4.64
C LYS A 78 36.57 -18.86 -3.39
N PHE A 79 35.65 -19.70 -2.92
CA PHE A 79 34.79 -19.41 -1.78
C PHE A 79 35.02 -20.39 -0.63
N ASP A 80 34.98 -19.91 0.61
CA ASP A 80 35.04 -20.79 1.78
C ASP A 80 33.63 -21.35 2.10
N LEU A 81 33.21 -22.34 1.30
CA LEU A 81 31.98 -23.08 1.51
C LEU A 81 31.94 -23.77 2.87
N SER A 82 33.11 -24.21 3.37
CA SER A 82 33.19 -24.96 4.62
C SER A 82 32.91 -24.06 5.82
N LEU A 83 33.49 -22.85 5.82
CA LEU A 83 33.22 -21.84 6.83
C LEU A 83 31.75 -21.42 6.82
N ALA A 84 31.20 -21.08 5.64
CA ALA A 84 29.81 -20.64 5.53
C ALA A 84 28.82 -21.71 5.99
N LEU A 85 29.05 -22.97 5.60
CA LEU A 85 28.20 -24.09 6.01
C LEU A 85 28.29 -24.38 7.51
N ASN A 86 29.50 -24.38 8.09
CA ASN A 86 29.67 -24.58 9.53
C ASN A 86 29.03 -23.45 10.35
N GLN A 87 29.19 -22.19 9.92
CA GLN A 87 28.54 -21.04 10.56
C GLN A 87 27.02 -21.15 10.52
N LEU A 88 26.47 -21.54 9.37
CA LEU A 88 25.03 -21.74 9.20
C LEU A 88 24.50 -22.87 10.09
N LEU A 89 25.16 -24.03 10.11
CA LEU A 89 24.74 -25.16 10.94
C LEU A 89 24.84 -24.83 12.44
N GLN A 90 25.92 -24.15 12.85
CA GLN A 90 26.10 -23.69 14.22
C GLN A 90 24.98 -22.73 14.65
N GLN A 91 24.56 -21.80 13.79
CA GLN A 91 23.42 -20.90 14.05
C GLN A 91 22.10 -21.67 14.23
N LEU A 92 21.96 -22.80 13.55
CA LEU A 92 20.77 -23.66 13.63
C LEU A 92 20.84 -24.69 14.77
N GLY A 93 21.95 -24.74 15.52
CA GLY A 93 22.16 -25.71 16.60
C GLY A 93 22.54 -27.11 16.12
N PHE A 94 22.90 -27.28 14.85
CA PHE A 94 23.47 -28.51 14.31
C PHE A 94 25.00 -28.38 14.32
N GLY A 95 25.73 -29.15 15.13
CA GLY A 95 27.15 -28.95 15.45
C GLY A 95 28.08 -28.57 14.28
N THR A 96 28.75 -29.54 13.66
CA THR A 96 29.66 -29.28 12.52
C THR A 96 29.21 -30.05 11.29
N ALA A 97 29.55 -29.55 10.11
CA ALA A 97 29.26 -30.20 8.85
C ALA A 97 30.13 -31.45 8.57
N ASN A 98 31.08 -31.76 9.45
CA ASN A 98 32.01 -32.88 9.30
C ASN A 98 31.29 -34.23 9.44
N GLY A 99 31.56 -35.15 8.53
CA GLY A 99 30.95 -36.49 8.52
C GLY A 99 29.58 -36.57 7.84
N VAL A 100 29.09 -35.47 7.26
CA VAL A 100 27.85 -35.44 6.45
C VAL A 100 28.22 -35.44 4.97
N GLN A 101 27.57 -36.29 4.18
CA GLN A 101 27.73 -36.30 2.72
C GLN A 101 26.91 -35.15 2.11
N TRP A 102 27.60 -34.07 1.72
CA TRP A 102 27.00 -32.92 1.05
C TRP A 102 27.08 -33.09 -0.47
N LYS A 103 26.00 -32.76 -1.17
CA LYS A 103 25.91 -32.83 -2.64
C LYS A 103 25.58 -31.47 -3.21
N LEU A 104 26.32 -31.03 -4.22
CA LEU A 104 25.95 -29.85 -5.01
C LEU A 104 24.71 -30.19 -5.85
N LEU A 105 23.64 -29.43 -5.68
CA LEU A 105 22.42 -29.62 -6.45
C LEU A 105 22.46 -28.80 -7.74
N LYS A 106 22.63 -27.48 -7.62
CA LYS A 106 22.70 -26.53 -8.75
C LYS A 106 23.23 -25.16 -8.33
N CYS A 107 23.58 -24.34 -9.30
CA CYS A 107 23.85 -22.91 -9.13
C CYS A 107 22.82 -22.11 -9.93
N VAL A 108 22.17 -21.14 -9.31
CA VAL A 108 21.19 -20.27 -9.95
C VAL A 108 21.71 -18.85 -9.98
N GLU A 109 21.78 -18.28 -11.18
CA GLU A 109 22.04 -16.87 -11.39
C GLU A 109 20.71 -16.13 -11.52
N GLU A 110 20.43 -15.23 -10.59
CA GLU A 110 19.23 -14.40 -10.64
C GLU A 110 19.42 -13.23 -11.60
N PRO A 111 18.35 -12.80 -12.30
CA PRO A 111 18.45 -11.69 -13.24
C PRO A 111 18.73 -10.36 -12.54
N GLU A 112 19.27 -9.41 -13.31
CA GLU A 112 19.66 -8.09 -12.82
C GLU A 112 18.50 -7.11 -12.85
N PHE A 113 17.84 -6.95 -11.70
CA PHE A 113 16.70 -6.05 -11.54
C PHE A 113 17.06 -4.57 -11.38
N GLY A 114 18.32 -4.27 -11.05
CA GLY A 114 18.83 -2.92 -10.82
C GLY A 114 18.21 -2.18 -9.61
N PRO A 115 18.93 -1.26 -8.96
CA PRO A 115 20.38 -1.34 -8.75
C PRO A 115 20.73 -2.49 -7.81
N GLY A 116 21.95 -3.02 -7.92
CA GLY A 116 22.46 -4.09 -7.07
C GLY A 116 23.36 -5.01 -7.86
N LEU A 117 24.27 -5.72 -7.17
CA LEU A 117 25.08 -6.72 -7.84
C LEU A 117 24.21 -7.91 -8.28
N PRO A 118 24.56 -8.58 -9.39
CA PRO A 118 23.99 -9.88 -9.71
C PRO A 118 24.10 -10.82 -8.52
N VAL A 119 23.07 -11.64 -8.28
CA VAL A 119 23.05 -12.60 -7.18
C VAL A 119 23.18 -14.00 -7.77
N GLN A 120 24.16 -14.74 -7.29
CA GLN A 120 24.37 -16.14 -7.65
C GLN A 120 24.22 -16.99 -6.40
N THR A 121 23.29 -17.95 -6.42
CA THR A 121 22.99 -18.80 -5.27
C THR A 121 23.37 -20.25 -5.57
N VAL A 122 24.27 -20.78 -4.75
CA VAL A 122 24.71 -22.17 -4.76
C VAL A 122 23.80 -22.99 -3.86
N TYR A 123 23.15 -24.01 -4.41
CA TYR A 123 22.29 -24.92 -3.66
C TYR A 123 23.03 -26.22 -3.37
N ILE A 124 23.15 -26.55 -2.09
CA ILE A 124 23.68 -27.84 -1.64
C ILE A 124 22.62 -28.60 -0.84
N THR A 125 22.70 -29.92 -0.83
CA THR A 125 21.82 -30.78 -0.04
C THR A 125 22.62 -31.75 0.81
N GLY A 126 22.11 -32.04 2.01
CA GLY A 126 22.68 -33.01 2.94
C GLY A 126 21.61 -33.57 3.87
N LYS A 127 21.92 -34.72 4.47
CA LYS A 127 21.07 -35.38 5.47
C LYS A 127 21.86 -35.46 6.78
N LEU A 128 21.41 -34.72 7.79
CA LEU A 128 22.03 -34.74 9.12
C LEU A 128 21.61 -35.99 9.91
N GLY A 129 22.36 -36.35 10.95
CA GLY A 129 22.01 -37.45 11.86
C GLY A 129 20.82 -37.11 12.77
N PRO A 130 20.31 -38.07 13.57
CA PRO A 130 19.16 -37.89 14.47
C PRO A 130 19.47 -37.02 15.71
N GLU A 131 20.62 -36.34 15.76
CA GLU A 131 20.90 -35.37 16.80
C GLU A 131 19.90 -34.22 16.68
N ASN A 132 18.92 -34.21 17.58
CA ASN A 132 17.95 -33.13 17.69
C ASN A 132 18.68 -31.87 18.11
N GLY A 133 19.08 -31.04 17.15
CA GLY A 133 19.27 -29.62 17.40
C GLY A 133 18.02 -29.10 18.10
N ASP A 134 18.18 -28.27 19.13
CA ASP A 134 17.07 -27.67 19.85
C ASP A 134 16.34 -26.71 18.89
N LEU A 135 15.37 -27.22 18.11
CA LEU A 135 14.64 -26.46 17.09
C LEU A 135 13.67 -25.50 17.81
N GLN A 136 14.18 -24.37 18.30
CA GLN A 136 13.51 -23.38 19.17
C GLN A 136 12.39 -22.57 18.47
N GLY A 137 11.52 -23.19 17.67
CA GLY A 137 10.45 -22.51 16.92
C GLY A 137 10.94 -21.58 15.81
N LEU A 138 12.26 -21.52 15.57
CA LEU A 138 12.91 -20.81 14.48
C LEU A 138 13.01 -21.64 13.20
N CYS A 139 12.80 -22.95 13.30
CA CYS A 139 12.90 -23.89 12.21
C CYS A 139 11.64 -24.75 12.13
N LYS A 140 11.28 -25.19 10.93
CA LYS A 140 10.21 -26.17 10.71
C LYS A 140 10.56 -27.12 9.58
N TRP A 141 10.10 -28.36 9.70
CA TRP A 141 10.15 -29.33 8.61
C TRP A 141 8.93 -29.13 7.72
N MET A 142 9.15 -29.01 6.41
CA MET A 142 8.06 -28.92 5.44
C MET A 142 8.33 -29.81 4.24
N SER A 143 7.27 -30.41 3.72
CA SER A 143 7.30 -31.08 2.42
C SER A 143 7.12 -30.08 1.29
N LEU A 144 7.57 -30.47 0.09
CA LEU A 144 7.42 -29.65 -1.11
C LEU A 144 5.95 -29.29 -1.39
N GLN A 145 5.04 -30.26 -1.23
CA GLN A 145 3.60 -30.03 -1.42
C GLN A 145 3.04 -29.03 -0.41
N SER A 146 3.49 -29.08 0.84
CA SER A 146 3.06 -28.12 1.86
C SER A 146 3.51 -26.70 1.50
N CYS A 147 4.74 -26.55 1.00
CA CYS A 147 5.25 -25.28 0.51
C CYS A 147 4.43 -24.76 -0.69
N LEU A 148 4.11 -25.64 -1.65
CA LEU A 148 3.32 -25.29 -2.83
C LEU A 148 1.90 -24.80 -2.44
N ASN A 149 1.24 -25.49 -1.52
CA ASN A 149 -0.07 -25.08 -1.01
C ASN A 149 -0.02 -23.70 -0.34
N CYS A 150 1.05 -23.39 0.39
CA CYS A 150 1.24 -22.06 1.00
C CYS A 150 1.46 -20.93 -0.02
N LEU A 151 1.81 -21.26 -1.27
CA LEU A 151 2.08 -20.29 -2.33
C LEU A 151 0.91 -20.12 -3.30
N LEU A 152 0.11 -21.18 -3.54
CA LEU A 152 -0.98 -21.17 -4.52
C LEU A 152 -2.37 -20.95 -3.90
N GLU A 153 -2.58 -21.33 -2.64
CA GLU A 153 -3.85 -21.17 -1.93
C GLU A 153 -3.67 -20.26 -0.71
N VAL A 154 -3.21 -19.04 -0.98
CA VAL A 154 -2.80 -18.11 0.07
C VAL A 154 -4.01 -17.69 0.91
N LYS A 155 -3.97 -18.00 2.21
CA LYS A 155 -4.95 -17.53 3.19
C LYS A 155 -4.44 -16.26 3.86
N GLN A 156 -5.33 -15.33 4.15
CA GLN A 156 -4.95 -14.09 4.83
C GLN A 156 -4.36 -14.43 6.22
N SER A 157 -3.15 -13.96 6.50
CA SER A 157 -2.38 -14.23 7.73
C SER A 157 -1.77 -15.63 7.88
N SER A 158 -1.66 -16.43 6.80
CA SER A 158 -0.90 -17.68 6.84
C SER A 158 0.61 -17.43 6.81
N ASP A 159 1.37 -18.45 7.23
CA ASP A 159 2.80 -18.55 6.98
C ASP A 159 3.10 -18.38 5.49
N ARG A 160 4.21 -17.72 5.19
CA ARG A 160 4.70 -17.47 3.84
C ARG A 160 5.94 -18.28 3.57
N VAL A 161 6.15 -18.64 2.31
CA VAL A 161 7.34 -19.39 1.86
C VAL A 161 8.19 -18.48 0.99
N GLY A 162 9.48 -18.37 1.30
CA GLY A 162 10.42 -17.49 0.61
C GLY A 162 10.85 -17.99 -0.77
N SER A 163 11.62 -17.15 -1.46
CA SER A 163 11.99 -17.37 -2.87
C SER A 163 13.02 -18.47 -3.06
N LEU A 164 13.89 -18.76 -2.09
CA LEU A 164 14.92 -19.80 -2.25
C LEU A 164 14.29 -21.20 -2.34
N VAL A 165 13.21 -21.46 -1.60
CA VAL A 165 12.42 -22.69 -1.78
C VAL A 165 11.84 -22.80 -3.19
N VAL A 166 11.29 -21.69 -3.72
CA VAL A 166 10.65 -21.71 -5.04
C VAL A 166 11.68 -21.93 -6.14
N ILE A 167 12.72 -21.11 -6.15
CA ILE A 167 13.80 -21.13 -7.14
C ILE A 167 14.62 -22.42 -7.03
N GLY A 168 14.89 -22.88 -5.81
CA GLY A 168 15.76 -24.02 -5.52
C GLY A 168 15.09 -25.38 -5.70
N LEU A 169 13.81 -25.51 -5.37
CA LEU A 169 13.14 -26.81 -5.27
C LEU A 169 11.85 -26.88 -6.10
N ILE A 170 10.95 -25.92 -5.95
CA ILE A 170 9.60 -26.01 -6.54
C ILE A 170 9.66 -25.90 -8.07
N ASN A 171 10.42 -24.95 -8.61
CA ASN A 171 10.50 -24.76 -10.06
C ASN A 171 11.06 -25.99 -10.79
N ASP A 172 11.93 -26.76 -10.15
CA ASP A 172 12.47 -28.01 -10.73
C ASP A 172 11.48 -29.16 -10.58
N ALA A 173 10.82 -29.26 -9.43
CA ALA A 173 9.99 -30.40 -9.04
C ALA A 173 8.57 -30.35 -9.63
N ILE A 174 8.04 -29.17 -9.93
CA ILE A 174 6.84 -29.05 -10.76
C ILE A 174 7.10 -29.62 -12.16
N GLN A 175 8.37 -29.92 -12.49
CA GLN A 175 8.92 -29.83 -13.83
C GLN A 175 8.54 -28.48 -14.38
N SER A 176 9.55 -27.75 -14.78
CA SER A 176 9.28 -26.67 -15.66
C SER A 176 8.69 -27.24 -16.96
N THR A 177 7.37 -27.45 -17.05
CA THR A 177 6.62 -27.41 -18.32
C THR A 177 6.83 -26.05 -19.02
N HIS A 178 7.53 -25.15 -18.32
CA HIS A 178 8.25 -24.00 -18.81
C HIS A 178 9.18 -24.34 -19.99
N THR A 179 9.22 -23.55 -21.04
CA THR A 179 9.00 -22.11 -21.05
C THR A 179 8.33 -21.68 -22.36
N LYS A 180 7.19 -20.97 -22.27
CA LYS A 180 6.77 -19.99 -23.28
C LYS A 180 7.65 -18.71 -23.25
N ILE A 181 8.82 -18.78 -22.63
CA ILE A 181 9.80 -17.70 -22.57
C ILE A 181 11.10 -18.28 -23.16
N PRO A 182 11.75 -17.58 -24.09
CA PRO A 182 13.01 -18.02 -24.66
C PRO A 182 14.05 -18.38 -23.58
N PRO A 183 14.76 -19.52 -23.70
CA PRO A 183 15.78 -19.93 -22.73
C PRO A 183 16.99 -18.99 -22.67
N THR A 184 17.09 -18.07 -23.63
CA THR A 184 18.09 -17.00 -23.72
C THR A 184 17.83 -15.87 -22.73
N LEU A 185 16.61 -15.75 -22.19
CA LEU A 185 16.22 -14.68 -21.27
C LEU A 185 16.32 -15.11 -19.81
N ASN A 186 17.07 -14.33 -19.02
CA ASN A 186 17.09 -14.51 -17.58
C ASN A 186 15.81 -13.93 -16.97
N PHE A 187 15.10 -14.73 -16.18
CA PHE A 187 13.88 -14.32 -15.48
C PHE A 187 13.85 -14.89 -14.07
N GLN A 188 13.03 -14.27 -13.21
CA GLN A 188 12.71 -14.80 -11.89
C GLN A 188 11.25 -15.22 -11.87
N GLU A 189 10.96 -16.41 -11.34
CA GLU A 189 9.59 -16.86 -11.11
C GLU A 189 9.33 -16.95 -9.62
N TYR A 190 8.53 -16.02 -9.11
CA TYR A 190 8.07 -16.03 -7.73
C TYR A 190 6.87 -15.08 -7.54
N PRO A 191 5.77 -15.56 -6.93
CA PRO A 191 5.46 -16.97 -6.62
C PRO A 191 5.26 -17.80 -7.91
N PRO A 192 5.08 -19.14 -7.81
CA PRO A 192 4.87 -19.98 -8.99
C PRO A 192 3.76 -19.44 -9.92
N GLY A 193 4.03 -19.40 -11.22
CA GLY A 193 3.13 -18.85 -12.24
C GLY A 193 3.30 -17.35 -12.51
N VAL A 194 4.10 -16.63 -11.71
CA VAL A 194 4.39 -15.19 -11.88
C VAL A 194 5.83 -15.00 -12.29
N LYS A 195 6.07 -14.68 -13.57
CA LYS A 195 7.41 -14.54 -14.15
C LYS A 195 7.76 -13.07 -14.31
N LEU A 196 8.95 -12.68 -13.88
CA LEU A 196 9.49 -11.33 -13.94
C LEU A 196 10.73 -11.32 -14.83
N VAL A 197 10.67 -10.57 -15.93
CA VAL A 197 11.78 -10.36 -16.86
C VAL A 197 12.22 -8.90 -16.76
N PRO A 198 13.40 -8.58 -16.21
CA PRO A 198 13.87 -7.19 -16.17
C PRO A 198 14.36 -6.76 -17.56
N MET A 199 13.48 -6.08 -18.29
CA MET A 199 13.75 -5.59 -19.64
C MET A 199 14.56 -4.30 -19.59
N GLY A 200 15.63 -4.20 -20.39
CA GLY A 200 16.37 -2.94 -20.51
C GLY A 200 15.45 -1.81 -20.94
N SER A 201 15.42 -0.70 -20.19
CA SER A 201 14.43 0.37 -20.41
C SER A 201 15.02 1.77 -20.23
N ARG A 202 14.25 2.79 -20.63
CA ARG A 202 14.61 4.21 -20.48
C ARG A 202 14.18 4.78 -19.13
N THR A 203 14.35 4.00 -18.07
CA THR A 203 13.96 4.38 -16.70
C THR A 203 14.95 5.36 -16.06
N ALA A 204 14.53 5.97 -14.96
CA ALA A 204 15.35 6.88 -14.17
C ALA A 204 16.42 6.11 -13.38
N LYS A 205 17.63 6.70 -13.29
CA LYS A 205 18.69 6.17 -12.43
C LYS A 205 18.24 6.17 -10.96
N PRO A 206 18.63 5.15 -10.17
CA PRO A 206 19.70 4.19 -10.43
C PRO A 206 19.28 2.93 -11.22
N PHE A 207 18.00 2.79 -11.57
CA PHE A 207 17.51 1.65 -12.34
C PHE A 207 17.98 1.72 -13.81
N HIS A 208 17.98 0.56 -14.46
CA HIS A 208 18.29 0.40 -15.88
C HIS A 208 17.33 -0.57 -16.59
N THR A 209 16.37 -1.11 -15.85
CA THR A 209 15.39 -2.09 -16.30
C THR A 209 14.00 -1.76 -15.78
N THR A 210 12.99 -2.19 -16.53
CA THR A 210 11.58 -2.27 -16.12
C THR A 210 11.18 -3.75 -16.10
N ASN A 211 10.49 -4.19 -15.06
CA ASN A 211 10.06 -5.57 -14.91
C ASN A 211 8.84 -5.85 -15.80
N LEU A 212 9.05 -6.58 -16.89
CA LEU A 212 7.96 -7.20 -17.63
C LEU A 212 7.42 -8.37 -16.80
N VAL A 213 6.19 -8.25 -16.30
CA VAL A 213 5.52 -9.34 -15.56
C VAL A 213 4.68 -10.16 -16.51
N ILE A 214 4.79 -11.49 -16.44
CA ILE A 214 4.16 -12.42 -17.37
C ILE A 214 3.35 -13.46 -16.59
N PHE A 215 2.08 -13.59 -16.95
CA PHE A 215 1.17 -14.65 -16.56
C PHE A 215 0.83 -15.48 -17.79
N SER A 216 1.16 -16.77 -17.78
CA SER A 216 0.85 -17.68 -18.88
C SER A 216 0.58 -19.09 -18.34
N PRO A 217 -0.62 -19.34 -17.80
CA PRO A 217 -1.03 -20.67 -17.38
C PRO A 217 -1.08 -21.65 -18.57
N GLU A 218 -0.96 -22.94 -18.27
CA GLU A 218 -0.91 -24.02 -19.28
C GLU A 218 -2.27 -24.68 -19.51
N ASN A 219 -3.05 -24.86 -18.44
CA ASN A 219 -4.39 -25.43 -18.49
C ASN A 219 -5.41 -24.31 -18.60
N VAL A 220 -5.86 -24.02 -19.82
CA VAL A 220 -7.07 -23.22 -20.05
C VAL A 220 -8.25 -24.05 -19.53
N LEU A 221 -8.65 -23.79 -18.28
CA LEU A 221 -9.84 -24.38 -17.68
C LEU A 221 -11.08 -24.08 -18.54
N ASP A 222 -12.07 -24.97 -18.42
CA ASP A 222 -13.26 -25.05 -19.27
C ASP A 222 -13.83 -23.66 -19.68
N ARG A 223 -13.94 -23.42 -21.01
CA ARG A 223 -14.30 -22.12 -21.62
C ARG A 223 -15.61 -21.53 -21.10
N SER A 224 -16.44 -22.35 -20.48
CA SER A 224 -17.68 -21.96 -19.80
C SER A 224 -17.45 -20.94 -18.67
N THR A 225 -16.31 -21.02 -17.96
CA THR A 225 -15.96 -20.11 -16.84
C THR A 225 -15.44 -18.75 -17.29
N GLU A 226 -14.73 -18.66 -18.42
CA GLU A 226 -14.19 -17.40 -18.95
C GLU A 226 -15.27 -16.41 -19.40
N SER A 227 -16.41 -16.92 -19.91
CA SER A 227 -17.52 -16.10 -20.40
C SER A 227 -18.18 -15.20 -19.33
N ARG A 228 -17.91 -15.45 -18.05
CA ARG A 228 -18.44 -14.67 -16.92
C ARG A 228 -17.67 -13.39 -16.64
N PHE A 229 -16.43 -13.28 -17.14
CA PHE A 229 -15.56 -12.13 -16.85
C PHE A 229 -15.51 -11.16 -18.02
N PRO A 230 -15.63 -9.84 -17.77
CA PRO A 230 -15.65 -8.82 -18.83
C PRO A 230 -14.33 -8.77 -19.61
N PHE A 231 -13.21 -9.10 -18.95
CA PHE A 231 -11.89 -9.20 -19.55
C PHE A 231 -11.30 -10.58 -19.30
N HIS A 232 -10.88 -11.24 -20.37
CA HIS A 232 -10.29 -12.57 -20.26
C HIS A 232 -9.33 -12.87 -21.42
N GLY A 233 -8.33 -13.71 -21.17
CA GLY A 233 -7.32 -14.13 -22.15
C GLY A 233 -6.56 -15.38 -21.72
N ASP A 234 -5.69 -15.87 -22.60
CA ASP A 234 -4.90 -17.08 -22.33
C ASP A 234 -3.55 -16.75 -21.68
N ALA A 235 -3.10 -15.50 -21.82
CA ALA A 235 -1.91 -14.96 -21.17
C ALA A 235 -2.07 -13.45 -20.93
N LEU A 236 -1.27 -12.93 -19.99
CA LEU A 236 -1.19 -11.53 -19.67
C LEU A 236 0.26 -11.08 -19.51
N ILE A 237 0.58 -9.92 -20.06
CA ILE A 237 1.82 -9.20 -19.77
C ILE A 237 1.52 -7.84 -19.13
N VAL A 238 2.40 -7.39 -18.25
CA VAL A 238 2.31 -6.07 -17.60
C VAL A 238 3.52 -5.22 -17.97
N ASP A 239 3.27 -3.97 -18.38
CA ASP A 239 4.27 -2.95 -18.67
C ASP A 239 5.40 -3.41 -19.60
N PRO A 240 5.12 -3.65 -20.89
CA PRO A 240 6.13 -4.08 -21.86
C PRO A 240 7.05 -2.94 -22.31
N GLY A 241 7.38 -2.00 -21.42
CA GLY A 241 8.27 -0.89 -21.72
C GLY A 241 9.72 -1.35 -21.77
N CYS A 242 10.34 -1.18 -22.93
CA CYS A 242 11.74 -1.51 -23.15
C CYS A 242 12.35 -0.55 -24.17
N ARG A 243 13.67 -0.39 -24.12
CA ARG A 243 14.43 0.37 -25.12
C ARG A 243 14.55 -0.42 -26.42
N PHE A 244 14.91 0.27 -27.50
CA PHE A 244 15.03 -0.30 -28.85
C PHE A 244 15.93 -1.55 -28.90
N GLU A 245 17.03 -1.55 -28.15
CA GLU A 245 17.99 -2.65 -28.08
C GLU A 245 17.39 -3.94 -27.50
N SER A 246 16.31 -3.85 -26.71
CA SER A 246 15.61 -4.98 -26.11
C SER A 246 14.31 -5.34 -26.88
N HIS A 247 14.09 -4.76 -28.06
CA HIS A 247 12.89 -5.07 -28.86
C HIS A 247 12.88 -6.51 -29.37
N ASP A 248 14.03 -7.07 -29.75
CA ASP A 248 14.08 -8.44 -30.26
C ASP A 248 13.80 -9.45 -29.14
N GLU A 249 14.37 -9.23 -27.95
CA GLU A 249 14.03 -9.96 -26.72
C GLU A 249 12.51 -9.94 -26.45
N LEU A 250 11.89 -8.76 -26.52
CA LEU A 250 10.44 -8.63 -26.35
C LEU A 250 9.67 -9.42 -27.43
N LYS A 251 10.07 -9.35 -28.70
CA LYS A 251 9.42 -10.12 -29.78
C LYS A 251 9.49 -11.62 -29.51
N GLU A 252 10.62 -12.13 -29.06
CA GLU A 252 10.78 -13.55 -28.75
C GLU A 252 9.84 -13.97 -27.60
N VAL A 253 9.68 -13.12 -26.57
CA VAL A 253 8.69 -13.35 -25.51
C VAL A 253 7.27 -13.40 -26.09
N ILE A 254 6.87 -12.40 -26.87
CA ILE A 254 5.50 -12.33 -27.43
C ILE A 254 5.23 -13.51 -28.37
N ALA A 255 6.21 -13.91 -29.19
CA ALA A 255 6.08 -15.03 -30.12
C ALA A 255 5.85 -16.38 -29.43
N ALA A 256 6.34 -16.51 -28.19
CA ALA A 256 6.18 -17.73 -27.41
C ALA A 256 4.87 -17.73 -26.56
N LEU A 257 4.19 -16.59 -26.42
CA LEU A 257 2.90 -16.48 -25.74
C LEU A 257 1.70 -16.82 -26.67
N PRO A 258 0.54 -17.24 -26.11
CA PRO A 258 -0.69 -17.44 -26.87
C PRO A 258 -1.16 -16.19 -27.62
N ARG A 259 -1.93 -16.39 -28.70
CA ARG A 259 -2.51 -15.27 -29.48
C ARG A 259 -3.49 -14.42 -28.68
N LYS A 260 -4.34 -15.02 -27.85
CA LYS A 260 -5.32 -14.30 -27.00
C LYS A 260 -4.60 -13.66 -25.80
N LEU A 261 -3.81 -12.63 -26.07
CA LEU A 261 -2.95 -11.95 -25.12
C LEU A 261 -3.62 -10.69 -24.58
N VAL A 262 -3.60 -10.54 -23.26
CA VAL A 262 -3.97 -9.29 -22.59
C VAL A 262 -2.69 -8.51 -22.26
N VAL A 263 -2.65 -7.24 -22.66
CA VAL A 263 -1.55 -6.33 -22.34
C VAL A 263 -2.09 -5.34 -21.31
N PHE A 264 -1.56 -5.37 -20.10
CA PHE A 264 -1.92 -4.43 -19.06
C PHE A 264 -0.84 -3.37 -18.89
N VAL A 265 -1.23 -2.10 -18.84
CA VAL A 265 -0.30 -1.00 -18.56
C VAL A 265 -0.71 -0.30 -17.26
N THR A 266 0.22 -0.22 -16.32
CA THR A 266 0.01 0.43 -15.02
C THR A 266 -0.16 1.93 -15.18
N HIS A 267 0.67 2.58 -16.01
CA HIS A 267 0.60 4.01 -16.32
C HIS A 267 1.39 4.38 -17.59
N HIS A 268 1.30 5.64 -18.03
CA HIS A 268 1.75 6.09 -19.36
C HIS A 268 3.22 6.46 -19.49
N HIS A 269 4.05 6.31 -18.45
CA HIS A 269 5.46 6.67 -18.55
C HIS A 269 6.19 5.79 -19.57
N TYR A 270 7.17 6.38 -20.26
CA TYR A 270 7.80 5.80 -21.45
C TYR A 270 8.35 4.41 -21.20
N ASP A 271 9.02 4.22 -20.07
CA ASP A 271 9.62 2.95 -19.64
C ASP A 271 8.62 1.85 -19.28
N HIS A 272 7.30 2.10 -19.39
CA HIS A 272 6.22 1.11 -19.27
C HIS A 272 5.50 0.86 -20.60
N VAL A 273 5.56 1.81 -21.55
CA VAL A 273 4.73 1.79 -22.77
C VAL A 273 5.52 1.73 -24.07
N ASP A 274 6.85 1.92 -24.04
CA ASP A 274 7.68 2.03 -25.25
C ASP A 274 7.66 0.76 -26.13
N GLY A 275 7.52 -0.43 -25.53
CA GLY A 275 7.45 -1.69 -26.28
C GLY A 275 6.05 -2.06 -26.78
N LEU A 276 5.01 -1.26 -26.51
CA LEU A 276 3.64 -1.56 -26.98
C LEU A 276 3.57 -1.74 -28.50
N SER A 277 4.30 -0.93 -29.26
CA SER A 277 4.33 -1.02 -30.73
C SER A 277 4.93 -2.34 -31.22
N VAL A 278 5.85 -2.93 -30.46
CA VAL A 278 6.45 -4.24 -30.75
C VAL A 278 5.44 -5.33 -30.45
N VAL A 279 4.79 -5.28 -29.28
CA VAL A 279 3.75 -6.24 -28.91
C VAL A 279 2.63 -6.27 -29.95
N GLN A 280 2.14 -5.10 -30.36
CA GLN A 280 1.06 -4.98 -31.35
C GLN A 280 1.43 -5.56 -32.71
N LYS A 281 2.67 -5.34 -33.18
CA LYS A 281 3.16 -5.87 -34.46
C LYS A 281 3.32 -7.39 -34.42
N SER A 282 3.80 -7.92 -33.29
CA SER A 282 4.04 -9.35 -33.11
C SER A 282 2.76 -10.14 -32.80
N ASN A 283 1.78 -9.51 -32.14
CA ASN A 283 0.48 -10.09 -31.84
C ASN A 283 -0.65 -9.07 -32.06
N PRO A 284 -1.18 -8.97 -33.30
CA PRO A 284 -2.24 -8.02 -33.65
C PRO A 284 -3.59 -8.26 -32.94
N ASP A 285 -3.81 -9.48 -32.43
CA ASP A 285 -5.05 -9.87 -31.74
C ASP A 285 -5.02 -9.51 -30.24
N ALA A 286 -3.89 -9.01 -29.73
CA ALA A 286 -3.74 -8.61 -28.35
C ALA A 286 -4.66 -7.43 -27.98
N ILE A 287 -5.10 -7.38 -26.73
CA ILE A 287 -5.97 -6.32 -26.20
C ILE A 287 -5.21 -5.52 -25.15
N LEU A 288 -5.15 -4.19 -25.32
CA LEU A 288 -4.57 -3.27 -24.34
C LEU A 288 -5.60 -2.85 -23.29
N LEU A 289 -5.29 -3.05 -22.02
CA LEU A 289 -6.05 -2.60 -20.85
C LEU A 289 -5.23 -1.59 -20.06
N ALA A 290 -5.80 -0.41 -19.82
CA ALA A 290 -5.21 0.61 -18.96
C ALA A 290 -6.28 1.62 -18.51
N HIS A 291 -5.94 2.46 -17.52
CA HIS A 291 -6.83 3.54 -17.11
C HIS A 291 -7.10 4.53 -18.26
N GLU A 292 -8.28 5.16 -18.29
CA GLU A 292 -8.66 6.11 -19.34
C GLU A 292 -7.65 7.25 -19.51
N ASN A 293 -7.19 7.85 -18.42
CA ASN A 293 -6.15 8.89 -18.45
C ASN A 293 -4.80 8.38 -19.00
N THR A 294 -4.46 7.13 -18.71
CA THR A 294 -3.24 6.49 -19.22
C THR A 294 -3.37 6.26 -20.72
N ILE A 295 -4.49 5.69 -21.18
CA ILE A 295 -4.80 5.50 -22.58
C ILE A 295 -4.77 6.82 -23.36
N GLY A 296 -5.29 7.90 -22.79
CA GLY A 296 -5.28 9.23 -23.41
C GLY A 296 -3.88 9.82 -23.62
N ARG A 297 -2.85 9.29 -22.93
CA ARG A 297 -1.46 9.75 -23.00
C ARG A 297 -0.53 8.79 -23.74
N ILE A 298 -0.98 7.57 -24.04
CA ILE A 298 -0.26 6.65 -24.93
C ILE A 298 -0.34 7.20 -26.36
N GLN A 299 0.80 7.33 -27.02
CA GLN A 299 0.84 7.87 -28.38
C GLN A 299 0.13 6.92 -29.36
N LYS A 300 -0.58 7.47 -30.35
CA LYS A 300 -1.40 6.67 -31.28
C LYS A 300 -0.58 5.70 -32.14
N ASP A 301 0.69 6.00 -32.36
CA ASP A 301 1.65 5.15 -33.06
C ASP A 301 2.20 4.01 -32.19
N HIS A 302 2.06 4.11 -30.86
CA HIS A 302 2.42 3.04 -29.92
C HIS A 302 1.33 1.95 -29.84
N TRP A 303 0.06 2.32 -30.00
CA TRP A 303 -1.07 1.38 -30.05
C TRP A 303 -2.26 1.92 -30.84
N SER A 304 -2.67 1.21 -31.90
CA SER A 304 -3.77 1.62 -32.79
C SER A 304 -4.94 0.63 -32.88
N LEU A 305 -4.81 -0.56 -32.27
CA LEU A 305 -5.80 -1.65 -32.32
C LEU A 305 -6.70 -1.66 -31.07
N ALA A 306 -7.38 -2.80 -30.83
CA ALA A 306 -8.32 -3.00 -29.73
C ALA A 306 -7.72 -2.57 -28.39
N ARG A 307 -8.41 -1.66 -27.70
CA ARG A 307 -8.05 -1.15 -26.38
C ARG A 307 -9.32 -0.95 -25.57
N ALA A 308 -9.26 -1.23 -24.27
CA ALA A 308 -10.35 -0.97 -23.35
C ALA A 308 -9.86 -0.14 -22.16
N ALA A 309 -10.59 0.93 -21.86
CA ALA A 309 -10.37 1.72 -20.67
C ALA A 309 -10.99 1.03 -19.46
N ILE A 310 -10.24 0.95 -18.37
CA ILE A 310 -10.66 0.38 -17.09
C ILE A 310 -10.62 1.46 -15.99
N SER A 311 -11.54 1.37 -15.03
CA SER A 311 -11.74 2.37 -13.96
C SER A 311 -11.22 1.91 -12.59
N GLY A 312 -10.91 0.62 -12.45
CA GLY A 312 -10.48 -0.02 -11.22
C GLY A 312 -11.63 -0.70 -10.49
N GLY A 313 -11.40 -1.92 -10.04
CA GLY A 313 -12.39 -2.83 -9.46
C GLY A 313 -12.83 -3.94 -10.41
N GLU A 314 -12.43 -3.90 -11.68
CA GLU A 314 -12.67 -4.97 -12.63
C GLU A 314 -11.84 -6.21 -12.33
N GLU A 315 -12.32 -7.35 -12.83
CA GLU A 315 -11.66 -8.64 -12.74
C GLU A 315 -11.23 -9.09 -14.14
N ILE A 316 -10.00 -9.59 -14.23
CA ILE A 316 -9.38 -10.12 -15.45
C ILE A 316 -9.12 -11.61 -15.21
N CYS A 317 -9.67 -12.47 -16.07
CA CYS A 317 -9.43 -13.91 -16.02
C CYS A 317 -8.38 -14.34 -17.06
N ILE A 318 -7.24 -14.87 -16.61
CA ILE A 318 -6.14 -15.30 -17.47
C ILE A 318 -5.97 -16.81 -17.31
N GLY A 319 -6.39 -17.59 -18.31
CA GLY A 319 -6.39 -19.06 -18.30
C GLY A 319 -6.82 -19.67 -16.96
N GLY A 320 -7.95 -19.20 -16.42
CA GLY A 320 -8.53 -19.65 -15.15
C GLY A 320 -7.99 -18.95 -13.89
N GLN A 321 -6.91 -18.16 -13.98
CA GLN A 321 -6.39 -17.37 -12.88
C GLN A 321 -7.06 -15.99 -12.81
N LEU A 322 -7.47 -15.57 -11.61
CA LEU A 322 -8.17 -14.31 -11.40
C LEU A 322 -7.20 -13.20 -10.97
N LEU A 323 -7.22 -12.07 -11.68
CA LEU A 323 -6.54 -10.83 -11.31
C LEU A 323 -7.58 -9.72 -11.06
N LYS A 324 -7.42 -8.98 -9.95
CA LYS A 324 -8.24 -7.82 -9.62
C LYS A 324 -7.49 -6.53 -9.96
N VAL A 325 -8.14 -5.65 -10.74
CA VAL A 325 -7.63 -4.32 -11.05
C VAL A 325 -7.85 -3.38 -9.88
N ILE A 326 -6.81 -2.70 -9.44
CA ILE A 326 -6.85 -1.76 -8.32
C ILE A 326 -6.49 -0.37 -8.82
N PHE A 327 -7.45 0.56 -8.84
CA PHE A 327 -7.15 1.97 -9.04
C PHE A 327 -6.27 2.50 -7.90
N ALA A 328 -5.13 3.08 -8.28
CA ALA A 328 -4.01 3.38 -7.40
C ALA A 328 -3.39 4.77 -7.72
N PRO A 329 -4.18 5.85 -7.74
CA PRO A 329 -3.67 7.17 -8.09
C PRO A 329 -2.66 7.67 -7.05
N GLY A 330 -1.81 8.60 -7.46
CA GLY A 330 -0.81 9.22 -6.60
C GLY A 330 0.53 9.42 -7.31
N HIS A 331 1.04 8.36 -7.93
CA HIS A 331 2.18 8.45 -8.87
C HIS A 331 1.79 9.25 -10.11
N THR A 332 0.69 8.86 -10.73
CA THR A 332 -0.04 9.61 -11.77
C THR A 332 -1.54 9.53 -11.47
N ASP A 333 -2.36 10.33 -12.16
CA ASP A 333 -3.82 10.30 -12.05
C ASP A 333 -4.49 9.11 -12.78
N GLY A 334 -3.68 8.28 -13.45
CA GLY A 334 -4.13 7.08 -14.17
C GLY A 334 -3.41 5.81 -13.76
N HIS A 335 -2.67 5.85 -12.64
CA HIS A 335 -1.92 4.70 -12.16
C HIS A 335 -2.84 3.60 -11.64
N MET A 336 -2.51 2.36 -12.03
CA MET A 336 -3.23 1.14 -11.66
C MET A 336 -2.26 0.09 -11.12
N ALA A 337 -2.77 -0.76 -10.22
CA ALA A 337 -2.12 -1.96 -9.72
C ALA A 337 -2.95 -3.22 -10.04
N LEU A 338 -2.31 -4.39 -10.02
CA LEU A 338 -2.97 -5.68 -10.22
C LEU A 338 -2.73 -6.59 -9.02
N LEU A 339 -3.81 -7.15 -8.46
CA LEU A 339 -3.75 -8.16 -7.41
C LEU A 339 -4.02 -9.54 -8.02
N HIS A 340 -3.02 -10.42 -8.00
CA HIS A 340 -3.20 -11.82 -8.32
C HIS A 340 -3.84 -12.54 -7.13
N VAL A 341 -5.06 -13.05 -7.31
CA VAL A 341 -5.91 -13.48 -6.18
C VAL A 341 -5.39 -14.75 -5.49
N SER A 342 -4.94 -15.75 -6.24
CA SER A 342 -4.50 -17.05 -5.69
C SER A 342 -3.23 -16.94 -4.85
N THR A 343 -2.24 -16.19 -5.35
CA THR A 343 -0.95 -16.02 -4.65
C THR A 343 -0.93 -14.78 -3.74
N HIS A 344 -2.02 -14.00 -3.73
CA HIS A 344 -2.14 -12.73 -3.02
C HIS A 344 -0.98 -11.74 -3.30
N SER A 345 -0.41 -11.79 -4.52
CA SER A 345 0.70 -10.94 -4.96
C SER A 345 0.17 -9.65 -5.58
N LEU A 346 0.72 -8.51 -5.16
CA LEU A 346 0.30 -7.21 -5.67
C LEU A 346 1.40 -6.62 -6.56
N ILE A 347 1.07 -6.49 -7.84
CA ILE A 347 1.86 -5.78 -8.85
C ILE A 347 1.54 -4.30 -8.71
N VAL A 348 2.50 -3.50 -8.24
CA VAL A 348 2.26 -2.13 -7.77
C VAL A 348 2.68 -1.03 -8.74
N GLY A 349 3.17 -1.38 -9.94
CA GLY A 349 3.69 -0.37 -10.85
C GLY A 349 4.82 0.44 -10.20
N ASP A 350 4.79 1.74 -10.44
CA ASP A 350 5.70 2.72 -9.84
C ASP A 350 5.24 3.30 -8.49
N HIS A 351 4.16 2.78 -7.91
CA HIS A 351 3.73 3.23 -6.59
C HIS A 351 4.80 2.93 -5.53
N CYS A 352 5.51 1.81 -5.70
CA CYS A 352 6.71 1.47 -4.94
C CYS A 352 7.79 0.98 -5.89
N VAL A 353 9.05 1.29 -5.57
CA VAL A 353 10.23 0.77 -6.28
C VAL A 353 11.12 0.01 -5.32
N GLY A 354 11.83 -1.01 -5.82
CA GLY A 354 12.64 -1.93 -5.02
C GLY A 354 13.78 -1.27 -4.23
N GLN A 355 14.23 -0.09 -4.66
CA GLN A 355 15.20 0.73 -3.94
C GLN A 355 14.89 2.22 -4.10
N GLY A 356 14.96 2.96 -2.98
CA GLY A 356 14.77 4.41 -2.97
C GLY A 356 13.31 4.82 -2.74
N SER A 357 12.88 5.89 -3.39
CA SER A 357 11.52 6.44 -3.26
C SER A 357 10.91 6.64 -4.64
N ALA A 358 9.58 6.48 -4.72
CA ALA A 358 8.80 6.67 -5.93
C ALA A 358 8.72 8.15 -6.29
N VAL A 359 8.77 8.46 -7.58
CA VAL A 359 8.74 9.83 -8.09
C VAL A 359 7.32 10.14 -8.58
N LEU A 360 6.57 10.94 -7.84
CA LEU A 360 5.21 11.31 -8.25
C LEU A 360 5.26 12.38 -9.35
N ASP A 361 4.62 12.09 -10.48
CA ASP A 361 4.57 12.96 -11.64
C ASP A 361 3.46 14.00 -11.51
N ILE A 362 3.83 15.16 -10.96
CA ILE A 362 2.96 16.34 -10.79
C ILE A 362 2.31 16.76 -12.12
N THR A 363 3.00 16.59 -13.25
CA THR A 363 2.51 17.04 -14.56
C THR A 363 1.40 16.15 -15.11
N SER A 364 1.33 14.90 -14.62
CA SER A 364 0.29 13.93 -14.93
C SER A 364 -0.62 13.64 -13.73
N GLY A 365 -0.83 14.64 -12.87
CA GLY A 365 -1.79 14.60 -11.75
C GLY A 365 -1.30 13.90 -10.48
N GLY A 366 -0.04 13.45 -10.43
CA GLY A 366 0.55 12.85 -9.25
C GLY A 366 0.54 13.79 -8.04
N ASN A 367 0.13 13.26 -6.88
CA ASN A 367 0.04 14.02 -5.63
C ASN A 367 0.11 13.14 -4.38
N MET A 368 0.62 13.70 -3.29
CA MET A 368 0.80 12.97 -2.03
C MET A 368 -0.50 12.52 -1.36
N HIS A 369 -1.61 13.23 -1.58
CA HIS A 369 -2.87 12.89 -0.91
C HIS A 369 -3.40 11.56 -1.41
N GLU A 370 -3.51 11.41 -2.73
CA GLU A 370 -3.91 10.17 -3.37
C GLU A 370 -2.85 9.08 -3.16
N TYR A 371 -1.57 9.44 -3.23
CA TYR A 371 -0.48 8.50 -2.97
C TYR A 371 -0.59 7.84 -1.58
N PHE A 372 -0.81 8.62 -0.52
CA PHE A 372 -1.01 8.07 0.82
C PHE A 372 -2.29 7.24 0.94
N GLN A 373 -3.41 7.67 0.33
CA GLN A 373 -4.64 6.89 0.32
C GLN A 373 -4.44 5.52 -0.36
N THR A 374 -3.74 5.51 -1.50
CA THR A 374 -3.38 4.28 -2.21
C THR A 374 -2.46 3.39 -1.37
N THR A 375 -1.46 3.96 -0.67
CA THR A 375 -0.59 3.17 0.21
C THR A 375 -1.37 2.54 1.37
N TYR A 376 -2.31 3.26 2.01
CA TYR A 376 -3.17 2.68 3.04
C TYR A 376 -4.09 1.59 2.47
N LYS A 377 -4.62 1.79 1.26
CA LYS A 377 -5.39 0.76 0.56
C LYS A 377 -4.57 -0.51 0.32
N PHE A 378 -3.30 -0.39 -0.05
CA PHE A 378 -2.40 -1.54 -0.21
C PHE A 378 -2.07 -2.23 1.13
N LEU A 379 -1.93 -1.47 2.23
CA LEU A 379 -1.80 -2.04 3.56
C LEU A 379 -3.05 -2.83 3.99
N GLU A 380 -4.24 -2.33 3.64
CA GLU A 380 -5.51 -3.00 3.89
C GLU A 380 -5.67 -4.28 3.08
N ILE A 381 -5.22 -4.29 1.82
CA ILE A 381 -5.14 -5.50 0.99
C ILE A 381 -4.23 -6.54 1.65
N SER A 382 -3.20 -6.13 2.40
CA SER A 382 -2.26 -7.02 3.09
C SER A 382 -1.64 -8.08 2.16
N PRO A 383 -1.04 -7.68 1.01
CA PRO A 383 -0.48 -8.61 0.05
C PRO A 383 0.64 -9.44 0.68
N HIS A 384 0.90 -10.63 0.15
CA HIS A 384 1.99 -11.50 0.61
C HIS A 384 3.33 -11.14 -0.03
N VAL A 385 3.28 -10.54 -1.22
CA VAL A 385 4.43 -10.12 -2.02
C VAL A 385 4.08 -8.82 -2.72
N LEU A 386 5.00 -7.86 -2.74
CA LEU A 386 4.91 -6.67 -3.59
C LEU A 386 5.84 -6.82 -4.79
N ILE A 387 5.31 -6.60 -5.98
CA ILE A 387 6.04 -6.68 -7.24
C ILE A 387 6.10 -5.26 -7.85
N PRO A 388 7.21 -4.52 -7.64
CA PRO A 388 7.43 -3.23 -8.28
C PRO A 388 7.85 -3.42 -9.74
N MET A 389 7.70 -2.37 -10.54
CA MET A 389 8.20 -2.36 -11.93
C MET A 389 9.70 -2.05 -12.03
N HIS A 390 10.31 -1.57 -10.94
CA HIS A 390 11.74 -1.31 -10.87
C HIS A 390 12.32 -1.95 -9.62
N GLY A 391 13.41 -2.72 -9.79
CA GLY A 391 14.05 -3.46 -8.71
C GLY A 391 13.40 -4.80 -8.38
N ARG A 392 13.94 -5.46 -7.38
CA ARG A 392 13.50 -6.80 -6.95
C ARG A 392 12.12 -6.74 -6.29
N LEU A 393 11.36 -7.83 -6.41
CA LEU A 393 10.16 -8.04 -5.60
C LEU A 393 10.48 -7.99 -4.11
N ASN A 394 9.48 -7.65 -3.30
CA ASN A 394 9.63 -7.46 -1.87
C ASN A 394 8.80 -8.47 -1.07
N LEU A 395 9.47 -9.19 -0.17
CA LEU A 395 8.90 -10.21 0.72
C LEU A 395 8.49 -9.67 2.11
N TRP A 396 8.52 -8.36 2.31
CA TRP A 396 8.09 -7.67 3.53
C TRP A 396 7.15 -6.51 3.19
N PRO A 397 6.00 -6.83 2.59
CA PRO A 397 5.21 -5.85 1.88
C PRO A 397 4.62 -4.76 2.78
N LYS A 398 4.12 -5.11 3.97
CA LYS A 398 3.61 -4.10 4.92
C LYS A 398 4.74 -3.22 5.43
N HIS A 399 5.89 -3.82 5.73
CA HIS A 399 7.07 -3.05 6.11
C HIS A 399 7.46 -2.05 5.01
N MET A 400 7.55 -2.50 3.75
CA MET A 400 7.87 -1.62 2.63
C MET A 400 6.85 -0.47 2.50
N LEU A 401 5.55 -0.76 2.46
CA LEU A 401 4.51 0.26 2.35
C LEU A 401 4.55 1.27 3.51
N CYS A 402 4.82 0.80 4.73
CA CYS A 402 5.01 1.66 5.89
C CYS A 402 6.24 2.56 5.75
N ALA A 403 7.33 2.08 5.15
CA ALA A 403 8.51 2.92 4.87
C ALA A 403 8.17 4.10 3.96
N TYR A 404 7.24 3.92 3.01
CA TYR A 404 6.76 4.98 2.12
C TYR A 404 5.75 5.93 2.79
N LEU A 405 5.05 5.47 3.83
CA LEU A 405 4.21 6.33 4.68
C LEU A 405 5.02 7.11 5.71
N LYS A 406 6.16 6.56 6.16
CA LYS A 406 7.03 7.18 7.16
C LYS A 406 7.58 8.49 6.60
N GLY A 407 6.86 9.56 6.92
CA GLY A 407 6.89 10.78 6.15
C GLY A 407 8.20 11.56 6.29
N ARG A 408 8.68 12.05 5.14
CA ARG A 408 9.64 13.16 5.05
C ARG A 408 9.04 14.49 5.55
N GLU A 409 7.73 14.54 5.74
CA GLU A 409 6.99 15.71 6.22
C GLU A 409 7.47 16.20 7.58
N SER A 410 7.84 15.30 8.50
CA SER A 410 8.39 15.70 9.80
C SER A 410 9.73 16.45 9.65
N THR A 411 10.60 15.99 8.75
CA THR A 411 11.88 16.64 8.45
C THR A 411 11.67 17.96 7.70
N ILE A 412 10.71 18.03 6.78
CA ILE A 412 10.35 19.26 6.07
C ILE A 412 9.78 20.30 7.04
N LEU A 413 8.87 19.90 7.94
CA LEU A 413 8.33 20.78 8.98
C LEU A 413 9.44 21.31 9.88
N LYS A 414 10.35 20.44 10.35
CA LYS A 414 11.53 20.87 11.12
C LYS A 414 12.39 21.88 10.37
N ALA A 415 12.61 21.68 9.07
CA ALA A 415 13.35 22.64 8.24
C ALA A 415 12.68 24.02 8.26
N ILE A 416 11.36 24.05 8.09
CA ILE A 416 10.55 25.28 8.06
C ILE A 416 10.51 25.94 9.44
N GLU A 417 10.35 25.17 10.51
CA GLU A 417 10.39 25.64 11.90
C GLU A 417 11.74 26.27 12.25
N ASN A 418 12.83 25.69 11.72
CA ASN A 418 14.19 26.23 11.83
C ASN A 418 14.44 27.44 10.89
N GLY A 419 13.41 27.96 10.22
CA GLY A 419 13.46 29.19 9.44
C GLY A 419 13.65 29.02 7.94
N ALA A 420 13.61 27.81 7.39
CA ALA A 420 13.65 27.60 5.95
C ALA A 420 12.39 28.19 5.27
N LYS A 421 12.58 29.07 4.28
CA LYS A 421 11.49 29.78 3.61
C LYS A 421 11.35 29.44 2.13
N THR A 422 12.40 28.90 1.51
CA THR A 422 12.44 28.61 0.07
C THR A 422 12.59 27.12 -0.20
N LEU A 423 12.24 26.70 -1.42
CA LEU A 423 12.45 25.32 -1.86
C LEU A 423 13.91 24.88 -1.74
N PHE A 424 14.84 25.76 -2.07
CA PHE A 424 16.27 25.48 -1.94
C PHE A 424 16.65 25.24 -0.48
N ASP A 425 16.18 26.08 0.46
CA ASP A 425 16.54 25.95 1.88
C ASP A 425 16.05 24.61 2.44
N ILE A 426 14.79 24.26 2.14
CA ILE A 426 14.19 23.00 2.59
C ILE A 426 14.91 21.81 1.97
N VAL A 427 15.17 21.81 0.65
CA VAL A 427 15.93 20.72 0.00
C VAL A 427 17.34 20.62 0.59
N SER A 428 18.02 21.74 0.81
CA SER A 428 19.37 21.75 1.37
C SER A 428 19.44 21.21 2.79
N TYR A 429 18.39 21.39 3.58
CA TYR A 429 18.27 20.85 4.92
C TYR A 429 17.88 19.37 4.89
N THR A 430 16.81 19.02 4.17
CA THR A 430 16.25 17.66 4.13
C THR A 430 17.14 16.67 3.38
N TYR A 431 17.88 17.13 2.38
CA TYR A 431 18.74 16.32 1.49
C TYR A 431 20.22 16.71 1.61
N ALA A 432 20.64 17.27 2.76
CA ALA A 432 22.01 17.71 3.00
C ALA A 432 23.08 16.63 2.67
N ASN A 433 22.76 15.37 2.98
CA ASN A 433 23.64 14.21 2.80
C ASN A 433 23.47 13.51 1.43
N VAL A 434 22.62 14.03 0.56
CA VAL A 434 22.39 13.47 -0.78
C VAL A 434 23.20 14.27 -1.80
N ASP A 435 23.79 13.58 -2.78
CA ASP A 435 24.51 14.22 -3.88
C ASP A 435 23.68 15.37 -4.47
N ARG A 436 24.30 16.55 -4.61
CA ARG A 436 23.62 17.76 -5.06
C ARG A 436 23.03 17.59 -6.45
N GLY A 437 23.55 16.70 -7.30
CA GLY A 437 22.97 16.35 -8.60
C GLY A 437 21.55 15.77 -8.50
N LEU A 438 21.23 15.10 -7.39
CA LEU A 438 19.90 14.52 -7.12
C LEU A 438 18.95 15.51 -6.42
N TRP A 439 19.36 16.76 -6.19
CA TRP A 439 18.50 17.75 -5.55
C TRP A 439 17.34 18.22 -6.44
N ILE A 440 17.46 18.08 -7.77
CA ILE A 440 16.37 18.42 -8.70
C ILE A 440 15.15 17.50 -8.48
N PRO A 441 15.27 16.16 -8.54
CA PRO A 441 14.14 15.29 -8.23
C PRO A 441 13.68 15.41 -6.77
N ALA A 442 14.62 15.62 -5.83
CA ALA A 442 14.27 15.89 -4.43
C ALA A 442 13.41 17.14 -4.26
N ALA A 443 13.65 18.19 -5.03
CA ALA A 443 12.86 19.42 -4.99
C ALA A 443 11.41 19.21 -5.43
N SER A 444 11.17 18.33 -6.41
CA SER A 444 9.82 17.92 -6.79
C SER A 444 9.11 17.22 -5.62
N ASN A 445 9.80 16.29 -4.96
CA ASN A 445 9.26 15.59 -3.79
C ASN A 445 8.97 16.53 -2.60
N VAL A 446 9.86 17.49 -2.31
CA VAL A 446 9.62 18.50 -1.27
C VAL A 446 8.39 19.34 -1.60
N ARG A 447 8.24 19.79 -2.86
CA ARG A 447 7.08 20.57 -3.28
C ARG A 447 5.77 19.81 -3.04
N LEU A 448 5.73 18.54 -3.42
CA LEU A 448 4.59 17.64 -3.22
C LEU A 448 4.18 17.51 -1.75
N HIS A 449 5.15 17.35 -0.85
CA HIS A 449 4.90 17.31 0.59
C HIS A 449 4.47 18.66 1.16
N VAL A 450 5.08 19.77 0.72
CA VAL A 450 4.67 21.11 1.16
C VAL A 450 3.24 21.41 0.69
N ASP A 451 2.88 21.06 -0.56
CA ASP A 451 1.52 21.21 -1.09
C ASP A 451 0.52 20.33 -0.31
N HIS A 452 0.93 19.13 0.12
CA HIS A 452 0.11 18.27 0.99
C HIS A 452 -0.12 18.87 2.38
N LEU A 453 0.95 19.31 3.03
CA LEU A 453 0.90 19.97 4.34
C LEU A 453 0.08 21.27 4.29
N ALA A 454 0.19 22.03 3.20
CA ALA A 454 -0.62 23.22 2.96
C ALA A 454 -2.12 22.88 2.88
N LYS A 455 -2.49 21.84 2.12
CA LYS A 455 -3.89 21.37 2.01
C LYS A 455 -4.47 20.89 3.34
N GLN A 456 -3.62 20.49 4.29
CA GLN A 456 -4.01 20.05 5.62
C GLN A 456 -3.95 21.15 6.69
N ASP A 457 -3.60 22.38 6.32
CA ASP A 457 -3.35 23.50 7.24
C ASP A 457 -2.29 23.18 8.32
N LYS A 458 -1.30 22.33 7.98
CA LYS A 458 -0.23 21.89 8.89
C LYS A 458 1.08 22.69 8.78
N LEU A 459 1.18 23.61 7.82
CA LEU A 459 2.35 24.47 7.70
C LEU A 459 2.38 25.51 8.84
N PRO A 460 3.57 25.87 9.37
CA PRO A 460 3.68 26.87 10.43
C PRO A 460 3.00 28.21 10.06
N LYS A 461 2.35 28.88 11.03
CA LYS A 461 1.54 30.11 10.81
C LYS A 461 2.28 31.29 10.12
N GLY A 462 3.61 31.31 10.15
CA GLY A 462 4.46 32.31 9.47
C GLY A 462 4.95 31.92 8.07
N PHE A 463 4.68 30.70 7.62
CA PHE A 463 5.12 30.19 6.33
C PHE A 463 4.13 30.58 5.22
N SER A 464 4.61 31.29 4.20
CA SER A 464 3.78 31.75 3.09
C SER A 464 3.95 30.81 1.89
N VAL A 465 2.90 30.05 1.58
CA VAL A 465 2.88 29.13 0.42
C VAL A 465 3.10 29.89 -0.90
N SER A 466 2.50 31.07 -1.05
CA SER A 466 2.70 31.90 -2.25
C SER A 466 4.16 32.32 -2.40
N LYS A 467 4.83 32.76 -1.33
CA LYS A 467 6.27 33.07 -1.37
C LYS A 467 7.10 31.83 -1.68
N PHE A 468 6.81 30.69 -1.07
CA PHE A 468 7.47 29.42 -1.36
C PHE A 468 7.36 29.05 -2.84
N GLN A 469 6.16 29.11 -3.42
CA GLN A 469 5.93 28.83 -4.85
C GLN A 469 6.73 29.73 -5.77
N THR A 470 6.92 31.02 -5.42
CA THR A 470 7.78 31.92 -6.22
C THR A 470 9.27 31.56 -6.18
N THR A 471 9.68 30.69 -5.25
CA THR A 471 11.07 30.22 -5.13
C THR A 471 11.35 28.93 -5.91
N CYS A 472 10.30 28.30 -6.46
CA CYS A 472 10.42 27.13 -7.31
C CYS A 472 10.95 27.49 -8.71
N GLY A 473 11.19 26.47 -9.55
CA GLY A 473 11.61 26.67 -10.95
C GLY A 473 12.96 27.36 -11.06
N LEU A 474 13.01 28.49 -11.79
CA LEU A 474 14.27 29.18 -12.13
C LEU A 474 15.04 29.67 -10.91
N ARG A 475 14.36 30.13 -9.84
CA ARG A 475 15.02 30.61 -8.62
C ARG A 475 15.64 29.47 -7.81
N PHE A 476 15.00 28.30 -7.79
CA PHE A 476 15.60 27.11 -7.23
C PHE A 476 16.81 26.69 -8.07
N PHE A 477 16.65 26.63 -9.39
CA PHE A 477 17.71 26.19 -10.31
C PHE A 477 18.95 27.08 -10.23
N SER A 478 18.81 28.41 -10.13
CA SER A 478 19.96 29.31 -10.02
C SER A 478 20.74 29.11 -8.72
N ARG A 479 20.05 28.99 -7.58
CA ARG A 479 20.68 28.69 -6.28
C ARG A 479 21.31 27.30 -6.25
N TRP A 480 20.61 26.32 -6.83
CA TRP A 480 21.11 24.96 -6.98
C TRP A 480 22.38 24.92 -7.83
N MET A 481 22.43 25.60 -8.99
CA MET A 481 23.62 25.67 -9.83
C MET A 481 24.81 26.27 -9.09
N LEU A 482 24.60 27.38 -8.36
CA LEU A 482 25.64 27.99 -7.53
C LEU A 482 26.15 27.02 -6.46
N ALA A 483 25.25 26.31 -5.77
CA ALA A 483 25.61 25.31 -4.77
C ALA A 483 26.32 24.10 -5.39
N TYR A 484 25.86 23.62 -6.55
CA TYR A 484 26.47 22.48 -7.24
C TYR A 484 27.90 22.80 -7.68
N LEU A 485 28.14 24.00 -8.22
CA LEU A 485 29.46 24.45 -8.69
C LEU A 485 30.44 24.82 -7.56
N SER A 486 29.93 25.17 -6.37
CA SER A 486 30.75 25.54 -5.20
C SER A 486 31.16 24.36 -4.31
N SER A 487 30.74 23.13 -4.64
CA SER A 487 31.20 21.94 -3.90
C SER A 487 32.67 21.64 -4.24
N PRO A 488 33.57 21.44 -3.25
CA PRO A 488 34.94 21.05 -3.54
C PRO A 488 34.94 19.69 -4.23
N PHE A 489 35.45 19.65 -5.46
CA PHE A 489 35.68 18.42 -6.19
C PHE A 489 36.69 17.55 -5.42
N GLN A 490 36.24 16.46 -4.78
CA GLN A 490 37.14 15.35 -4.44
C GLN A 490 37.36 14.50 -5.70
N LEU A 491 38.27 14.94 -6.55
CA LEU A 491 38.84 14.09 -7.61
C LEU A 491 40.01 13.30 -7.02
N LYS A 492 39.83 11.97 -6.86
CA LYS A 492 40.93 11.01 -6.65
C LYS A 492 41.80 10.93 -7.91
N ASN A 493 42.64 11.93 -8.18
CA ASN A 493 43.84 11.79 -9.00
C ASN A 493 44.69 13.07 -8.98
N PRO A 494 45.93 13.06 -8.42
CA PRO A 494 46.73 14.27 -8.22
C PRO A 494 47.60 14.65 -9.44
N LYS A 495 47.23 14.24 -10.66
CA LYS A 495 47.97 14.57 -11.89
C LYS A 495 47.07 15.20 -12.95
N LEU A 496 46.44 16.32 -12.63
CA LEU A 496 46.00 17.26 -13.67
C LEU A 496 45.76 18.66 -13.06
N ARG A 497 46.82 19.27 -12.54
CA ARG A 497 46.83 20.73 -12.34
C ARG A 497 47.10 21.38 -13.70
N THR A 498 46.11 22.13 -14.21
CA THR A 498 46.22 23.22 -15.21
C THR A 498 47.17 22.99 -16.40
N PRO A 499 46.63 22.65 -17.59
CA PRO A 499 46.25 23.69 -18.56
C PRO A 499 44.96 23.42 -19.37
N ALA A 500 43.98 22.69 -18.81
CA ALA A 500 42.73 22.36 -19.52
C ALA A 500 41.74 23.53 -19.66
N MET A 501 41.94 24.66 -18.97
CA MET A 501 41.04 25.82 -19.01
C MET A 501 41.32 26.82 -20.14
N VAL A 502 42.49 26.76 -20.80
CA VAL A 502 42.83 27.69 -21.90
C VAL A 502 42.61 27.04 -23.27
N GLY A 503 42.80 25.72 -23.39
CA GLY A 503 42.59 24.99 -24.66
C GLY A 503 41.13 24.91 -25.12
N ALA A 504 40.17 24.86 -24.21
CA ALA A 504 38.74 24.75 -24.55
C ALA A 504 38.17 26.01 -25.23
N VAL A 505 38.75 27.18 -24.95
CA VAL A 505 38.33 28.46 -25.56
C VAL A 505 38.85 28.59 -27.00
N VAL A 506 40.06 28.10 -27.28
CA VAL A 506 40.67 28.18 -28.61
C VAL A 506 40.09 27.14 -29.57
N VAL A 507 39.83 25.92 -29.10
CA VAL A 507 39.23 24.85 -29.92
C VAL A 507 37.74 25.13 -30.21
N GLY A 508 37.02 25.75 -29.26
CA GLY A 508 35.65 26.21 -29.48
C GLY A 508 35.53 27.33 -30.51
N GLY A 509 36.51 28.24 -30.58
CA GLY A 509 36.55 29.31 -31.59
C GLY A 509 36.80 28.81 -33.02
N LEU A 510 37.65 27.79 -33.19
CA LEU A 510 37.98 27.21 -34.50
C LEU A 510 36.85 26.34 -35.07
N ALA A 511 36.09 25.64 -34.22
CA ALA A 511 34.94 24.84 -34.64
C ALA A 511 33.77 25.70 -35.17
N VAL A 512 33.54 26.88 -34.57
CA VAL A 512 32.53 27.84 -35.03
C VAL A 512 32.91 28.45 -36.39
N ALA A 513 34.20 28.69 -36.63
CA ALA A 513 34.68 29.17 -37.94
C ALA A 513 34.57 28.12 -39.05
N TYR A 514 34.69 26.83 -38.72
CA TYR A 514 34.55 25.73 -39.67
C TYR A 514 33.07 25.46 -40.04
N SER A 515 32.16 25.54 -39.07
CA SER A 515 30.71 25.33 -39.30
C SER A 515 29.99 26.47 -40.04
N LEU A 516 30.63 27.64 -40.20
CA LEU A 516 30.07 28.76 -40.97
C LEU A 516 30.40 28.70 -42.48
N ARG A 517 31.18 27.71 -42.94
CA ARG A 517 31.64 27.64 -44.34
C ARG A 517 30.80 26.72 -45.23
N ASP A 518 29.99 25.83 -44.67
CA ASP A 518 29.15 24.91 -45.43
C ASP A 518 27.70 24.94 -44.95
N MET A 519 26.86 25.71 -45.63
CA MET A 519 25.43 25.40 -45.86
C MET A 519 24.80 26.39 -46.86
N LYS A 520 24.41 25.86 -48.03
CA LYS A 520 23.59 26.52 -49.07
C LYS A 520 22.09 26.46 -48.72
N PRO A 521 21.23 27.30 -49.36
CA PRO A 521 20.02 27.80 -48.72
C PRO A 521 18.72 27.18 -49.27
N CYS A 522 17.74 26.91 -48.41
CA CYS A 522 16.35 27.27 -48.71
C CYS A 522 15.45 27.22 -47.47
N LYS A 523 14.52 28.19 -47.41
CA LYS A 523 13.50 28.47 -46.36
C LYS A 523 13.98 29.27 -45.13
N PHE A 524 14.47 30.49 -45.39
CA PHE A 524 14.53 31.55 -44.36
C PHE A 524 14.20 32.95 -44.93
N THR A 525 13.30 33.05 -45.91
CA THR A 525 13.06 34.30 -46.66
C THR A 525 11.88 35.16 -46.18
N GLY A 526 11.04 34.69 -45.25
CA GLY A 526 10.01 35.53 -44.63
C GLY A 526 10.52 36.31 -43.42
N PHE A 527 11.10 35.59 -42.46
CA PHE A 527 11.51 36.15 -41.16
C PHE A 527 12.71 37.12 -41.27
N ALA A 528 13.68 36.84 -42.13
CA ALA A 528 14.84 37.72 -42.33
C ALA A 528 14.48 39.06 -43.01
N LYS A 529 13.40 39.11 -43.80
CA LYS A 529 12.96 40.33 -44.51
C LYS A 529 12.20 41.27 -43.58
N GLU A 530 11.38 40.72 -42.69
CA GLU A 530 10.67 41.43 -41.61
C GLU A 530 11.66 42.03 -40.59
N LEU A 531 12.67 41.25 -40.20
CA LEU A 531 13.69 41.65 -39.24
C LEU A 531 14.60 42.73 -39.81
N ARG A 532 14.98 42.63 -41.09
CA ARG A 532 15.80 43.65 -41.78
C ARG A 532 15.07 44.98 -41.96
N LEU A 533 13.75 44.97 -42.17
CA LEU A 533 12.94 46.19 -42.28
C LEU A 533 12.69 46.87 -40.93
N ARG A 534 12.48 46.11 -39.85
CA ARG A 534 12.40 46.65 -38.48
C ARG A 534 13.73 47.25 -38.01
N ILE A 535 14.84 46.57 -38.28
CA ILE A 535 16.19 47.07 -37.95
C ILE A 535 16.51 48.35 -38.74
N LYS A 536 16.13 48.45 -40.02
CA LYS A 536 16.40 49.66 -40.83
C LYS A 536 15.56 50.88 -40.42
N ARG A 537 14.37 50.65 -39.86
CA ARG A 537 13.45 51.72 -39.43
C ARG A 537 13.83 52.29 -38.06
N GLU A 538 14.48 51.52 -37.19
CA GLU A 538 14.88 51.96 -35.85
C GLU A 538 16.33 52.46 -35.73
N ILE A 539 17.17 52.30 -36.77
CA ILE A 539 18.55 52.86 -36.80
C ILE A 539 18.56 54.41 -36.98
N ARG A 540 17.40 55.04 -37.20
CA ARG A 540 17.30 56.49 -37.45
C ARG A 540 17.10 57.34 -36.18
N GLU A 541 16.85 56.75 -35.01
CA GLU A 541 16.69 57.49 -33.76
C GLU A 541 17.60 56.91 -32.67
N GLY A 542 18.57 57.72 -32.24
CA GLY A 542 19.73 57.26 -31.49
C GLY A 542 19.50 56.99 -30.00
N SER A 543 20.25 55.98 -29.55
CA SER A 543 21.07 55.94 -28.33
C SER A 543 20.57 55.15 -27.10
N PHE A 544 21.51 54.31 -26.64
CA PHE A 544 21.70 53.68 -25.33
C PHE A 544 20.88 52.45 -24.89
N ARG A 545 19.61 52.27 -25.32
CA ARG A 545 18.82 51.06 -24.91
C ARG A 545 19.06 49.81 -25.78
N ILE A 546 19.67 50.01 -26.95
CA ILE A 546 19.83 48.96 -27.97
C ILE A 546 21.04 48.07 -27.66
N ALA A 547 22.16 48.64 -27.21
CA ALA A 547 23.36 47.87 -26.87
C ALA A 547 23.10 46.90 -25.71
N THR A 548 22.39 47.32 -24.67
CA THR A 548 22.02 46.48 -23.52
C THR A 548 21.07 45.36 -23.91
N THR A 549 20.10 45.61 -24.80
CA THR A 549 19.15 44.59 -25.25
C THR A 549 19.82 43.57 -26.17
N ILE A 550 20.68 44.02 -27.09
CA ILE A 550 21.47 43.14 -27.96
C ILE A 550 22.47 42.32 -27.13
N ILE A 551 23.17 42.93 -26.18
CA ILE A 551 24.08 42.24 -25.27
C ILE A 551 23.30 41.23 -24.43
N LEU A 552 22.14 41.58 -23.89
CA LEU A 552 21.30 40.66 -23.10
C LEU A 552 20.81 39.48 -23.94
N CYS A 553 20.33 39.72 -25.16
CA CYS A 553 19.91 38.66 -26.09
C CYS A 553 21.07 37.73 -26.49
N LEU A 554 22.24 38.30 -26.78
CA LEU A 554 23.46 37.53 -27.08
C LEU A 554 23.94 36.75 -25.86
N PHE A 555 23.84 37.32 -24.65
CA PHE A 555 24.19 36.62 -23.40
C PHE A 555 23.22 35.48 -23.11
N THR A 556 21.91 35.66 -23.34
CA THR A 556 20.93 34.60 -23.21
C THR A 556 21.11 33.50 -24.25
N ALA A 557 21.40 33.83 -25.50
CA ALA A 557 21.67 32.84 -26.54
C ALA A 557 22.97 32.06 -26.25
N PHE A 558 24.03 32.76 -25.84
CA PHE A 558 25.29 32.16 -25.42
C PHE A 558 25.11 31.27 -24.18
N PHE A 559 24.30 31.69 -23.21
CA PHE A 559 23.98 30.89 -22.02
C PHE A 559 23.17 29.64 -22.37
N VAL A 560 22.20 29.71 -23.29
CA VAL A 560 21.44 28.55 -23.76
C VAL A 560 22.33 27.56 -24.51
N VAL A 561 23.27 28.04 -25.32
CA VAL A 561 24.23 27.18 -26.04
C VAL A 561 25.25 26.57 -25.07
N LEU A 562 25.77 27.33 -24.10
CA LEU A 562 26.64 26.81 -23.04
C LEU A 562 25.91 25.82 -22.14
N LEU A 563 24.64 26.04 -21.82
CA LEU A 563 23.82 25.12 -21.05
C LEU A 563 23.54 23.84 -21.85
N GLY A 564 23.24 23.95 -23.15
CA GLY A 564 23.09 22.82 -24.05
C GLY A 564 24.38 22.00 -24.21
N LEU A 565 25.54 22.65 -24.34
CA LEU A 565 26.84 22.01 -24.39
C LEU A 565 27.26 21.43 -23.03
N PHE A 566 26.97 22.11 -21.92
CA PHE A 566 27.25 21.63 -20.56
C PHE A 566 26.41 20.40 -20.24
N ILE A 567 25.12 20.40 -20.60
CA ILE A 567 24.24 19.24 -20.49
C ILE A 567 24.74 18.11 -21.39
N ASN A 568 25.11 18.37 -22.64
CA ASN A 568 25.60 17.33 -23.56
C ASN A 568 26.94 16.72 -23.11
N VAL A 569 27.89 17.54 -22.63
CA VAL A 569 29.19 17.08 -22.11
C VAL A 569 29.05 16.35 -20.77
N ARG A 570 28.11 16.75 -19.90
CA ARG A 570 27.84 16.04 -18.63
C ARG A 570 27.00 14.77 -18.81
N VAL A 571 26.06 14.74 -19.75
CA VAL A 571 25.32 13.51 -20.11
C VAL A 571 26.31 12.46 -20.61
N LYS A 572 27.29 12.85 -21.44
CA LYS A 572 28.38 11.95 -21.88
C LYS A 572 29.33 11.51 -20.76
N LYS A 573 29.53 12.31 -19.71
CA LYS A 573 30.48 12.01 -18.62
C LYS A 573 29.84 11.27 -17.43
N ILE A 574 28.53 11.43 -17.21
CA ILE A 574 27.72 10.63 -16.28
C ILE A 574 27.54 9.20 -16.82
N LEU A 575 27.64 9.00 -18.14
CA LEU A 575 27.65 7.68 -18.78
C LEU A 575 28.95 6.86 -18.56
N VAL A 576 30.02 7.43 -17.98
CA VAL A 576 31.35 6.75 -17.90
C VAL A 576 32.08 6.99 -16.57
N SER A 577 31.43 6.93 -15.41
CA SER A 577 32.19 6.81 -14.16
C SER A 577 31.46 5.94 -13.14
N GLU A 578 31.97 4.71 -12.99
CA GLU A 578 31.81 3.88 -11.82
C GLU A 578 32.40 4.57 -10.56
N ASP A 579 32.01 4.03 -9.41
CA ASP A 579 32.45 4.29 -8.04
C ASP A 579 31.72 5.41 -7.26
N LEU A 580 30.78 4.97 -6.41
CA LEU A 580 30.69 5.34 -4.99
C LEU A 580 29.72 4.39 -4.25
N TYR A 581 30.30 3.36 -3.65
CA TYR A 581 29.69 2.39 -2.74
C TYR A 581 29.22 3.06 -1.43
N TYR A 582 28.06 2.65 -0.91
CA TYR A 582 27.71 2.74 0.52
C TYR A 582 27.55 1.30 1.06
N PRO A 583 28.00 1.02 2.31
CA PRO A 583 28.02 -0.35 2.83
C PRO A 583 26.61 -0.84 3.23
N PRO A 584 26.39 -2.17 3.22
CA PRO A 584 25.16 -2.79 3.70
C PRO A 584 25.06 -2.72 5.22
N LEU A 585 23.84 -2.52 5.73
CA LEU A 585 23.51 -2.72 7.15
C LEU A 585 23.49 -4.22 7.44
N ASN A 586 24.61 -4.75 7.90
CA ASN A 586 24.73 -6.13 8.37
C ASN A 586 24.09 -6.31 9.76
N ALA A 587 23.54 -7.52 9.92
CA ALA A 587 22.88 -8.09 11.09
C ALA A 587 23.80 -8.19 12.31
N PHE A 588 23.23 -8.08 13.53
CA PHE A 588 23.89 -8.44 14.78
C PHE A 588 22.95 -9.06 15.82
N SER A 589 23.57 -9.89 16.65
CA SER A 589 23.13 -11.10 17.35
C SER A 589 22.16 -10.97 18.56
N PRO A 590 21.50 -12.06 19.00
CA PRO A 590 20.62 -12.08 20.18
C PRO A 590 21.32 -12.65 21.43
N LEU A 591 20.87 -12.25 22.63
CA LEU A 591 21.17 -12.95 23.88
C LEU A 591 19.96 -13.03 24.84
N SER A 592 19.84 -14.23 25.42
CA SER A 592 19.36 -14.62 26.77
C SER A 592 17.85 -14.69 27.12
N THR A 593 17.34 -15.94 27.06
CA THR A 593 16.81 -16.83 28.15
C THR A 593 15.45 -16.65 28.87
N PHE A 594 14.60 -17.69 28.66
CA PHE A 594 13.72 -18.50 29.56
C PHE A 594 12.52 -17.87 30.33
N PRO A 595 11.50 -18.65 30.81
CA PRO A 595 11.07 -20.03 30.49
C PRO A 595 9.55 -20.19 30.18
N THR A 596 9.24 -21.43 29.82
CA THR A 596 8.02 -22.14 29.39
C THR A 596 6.85 -22.24 30.39
N SER A 597 5.62 -22.31 29.86
CA SER A 597 4.77 -23.53 29.81
C SER A 597 3.28 -23.18 29.76
N PHE A 598 2.49 -23.88 28.93
CA PHE A 598 1.27 -24.61 29.30
C PHE A 598 0.60 -25.21 28.03
N ARG A 599 0.44 -26.53 28.04
CA ARG A 599 -0.25 -27.36 27.04
C ARG A 599 -1.75 -27.42 27.34
N PHE A 600 -2.60 -27.50 26.31
CA PHE A 600 -3.87 -28.29 26.26
C PHE A 600 -4.28 -28.37 24.77
N SER A 601 -4.14 -29.50 24.08
CA SER A 601 -5.03 -30.66 23.97
C SER A 601 -6.46 -30.31 23.50
N CYS A 602 -6.68 -30.47 22.19
CA CYS A 602 -7.98 -30.39 21.53
C CYS A 602 -8.79 -31.67 21.77
N ASN A 603 -10.09 -31.53 22.02
CA ASN A 603 -11.07 -32.55 21.73
C ASN A 603 -12.19 -31.94 20.90
N SER A 604 -12.37 -32.50 19.71
CA SER A 604 -13.49 -32.28 18.82
C SER A 604 -14.75 -32.94 19.37
N SER A 605 -15.89 -32.27 19.28
CA SER A 605 -17.17 -32.97 19.25
C SER A 605 -18.13 -32.27 18.29
N SER A 606 -18.68 -33.09 17.42
CA SER A 606 -19.72 -32.83 16.44
C SER A 606 -21.11 -32.89 17.11
N SER A 607 -22.04 -32.06 16.65
CA SER A 607 -23.50 -32.31 16.78
C SER A 607 -24.22 -31.50 15.69
N SER A 608 -24.73 -32.15 14.64
CA SER A 608 -26.07 -32.77 14.51
C SER A 608 -27.23 -31.76 14.56
N HIS A 609 -27.69 -31.38 13.37
CA HIS A 609 -28.95 -30.67 13.14
C HIS A 609 -30.15 -31.53 13.56
N SER A 610 -31.06 -30.96 14.35
CA SER A 610 -32.46 -31.39 14.39
C SER A 610 -33.39 -30.18 14.30
N SER A 611 -34.37 -30.29 13.40
CA SER A 611 -35.43 -29.34 13.13
C SER A 611 -36.66 -29.69 13.96
N THR A 612 -37.25 -28.70 14.63
CA THR A 612 -38.69 -28.53 14.94
C THR A 612 -38.84 -27.30 15.86
N ASN A 613 -39.30 -26.16 15.35
CA ASN A 613 -39.64 -25.00 16.20
C ASN A 613 -41.14 -24.70 16.08
N ASN A 614 -41.92 -25.17 17.06
CA ASN A 614 -43.17 -24.53 17.45
C ASN A 614 -42.81 -23.21 18.15
N GLY A 615 -42.63 -22.14 17.37
CA GLY A 615 -42.18 -20.86 17.91
C GLY A 615 -43.32 -20.09 18.59
N GLY A 616 -43.32 -20.05 19.93
CA GLY A 616 -44.19 -19.14 20.70
C GLY A 616 -43.82 -17.66 20.52
N LEU A 617 -44.58 -16.74 21.12
CA LEU A 617 -44.39 -15.28 21.04
C LEU A 617 -42.93 -14.82 21.27
N ARG A 618 -42.17 -15.54 22.11
CA ARG A 618 -40.76 -15.25 22.37
C ARG A 618 -39.87 -15.33 21.13
N ASP A 619 -40.11 -16.30 20.25
CA ASP A 619 -39.33 -16.49 19.02
C ASP A 619 -39.63 -15.41 17.97
N TRP A 620 -40.79 -14.74 18.10
CA TRP A 620 -41.20 -13.60 17.28
C TRP A 620 -40.64 -12.26 17.78
N VAL A 621 -40.47 -12.14 19.10
CA VAL A 621 -40.06 -10.91 19.79
C VAL A 621 -38.55 -10.69 19.77
N ALA A 622 -37.76 -11.76 19.72
CA ALA A 622 -36.31 -11.68 19.55
C ALA A 622 -35.78 -12.94 18.84
N PRO A 623 -34.85 -12.80 17.88
CA PRO A 623 -34.29 -13.95 17.18
C PRO A 623 -33.41 -14.80 18.11
N LYS A 624 -33.58 -16.12 18.05
CA LYS A 624 -32.70 -17.10 18.75
C LYS A 624 -31.28 -17.07 18.20
N ASN A 625 -31.15 -16.99 16.87
CA ASN A 625 -29.88 -16.94 16.15
C ASN A 625 -29.81 -15.65 15.35
N LEU A 626 -28.66 -14.97 15.39
CA LEU A 626 -28.41 -13.77 14.58
C LEU A 626 -28.13 -14.11 13.11
N TRP A 627 -27.69 -15.34 12.83
CA TRP A 627 -27.45 -15.80 11.47
C TRP A 627 -28.76 -16.19 10.78
N HIS A 628 -29.00 -15.66 9.59
CA HIS A 628 -30.19 -15.91 8.78
C HIS A 628 -29.88 -15.81 7.28
N SER A 629 -30.80 -16.28 6.43
CA SER A 629 -30.67 -16.24 4.96
C SER A 629 -31.46 -15.12 4.27
N MET A 630 -32.12 -14.23 5.02
CA MET A 630 -32.87 -13.10 4.45
C MET A 630 -31.97 -12.20 3.60
N THR A 631 -32.47 -11.73 2.45
CA THR A 631 -31.84 -10.66 1.66
C THR A 631 -31.89 -9.33 2.42
N ASP A 632 -31.13 -8.33 1.99
CA ASP A 632 -31.21 -7.00 2.61
C ASP A 632 -32.62 -6.40 2.48
N GLU A 633 -33.31 -6.60 1.36
CA GLU A 633 -34.67 -6.11 1.16
C GLU A 633 -35.65 -6.77 2.14
N GLU A 634 -35.58 -8.10 2.28
CA GLU A 634 -36.39 -8.87 3.22
C GLU A 634 -36.09 -8.45 4.67
N LEU A 635 -34.81 -8.28 5.01
CA LEU A 635 -34.36 -7.86 6.33
C LEU A 635 -34.83 -6.44 6.67
N MET A 636 -34.66 -5.47 5.75
CA MET A 636 -35.13 -4.09 5.97
C MET A 636 -36.65 -4.05 6.12
N TRP A 637 -37.38 -4.78 5.27
CA TRP A 637 -38.82 -4.87 5.35
C TRP A 637 -39.27 -5.46 6.70
N ARG A 638 -38.66 -6.58 7.13
CA ARG A 638 -38.96 -7.19 8.43
C ARG A 638 -38.59 -6.28 9.61
N ALA A 639 -37.42 -5.64 9.57
CA ALA A 639 -36.96 -4.73 10.62
C ALA A 639 -37.77 -3.43 10.70
N SER A 640 -38.46 -3.04 9.60
CA SER A 640 -39.37 -1.90 9.58
C SER A 640 -40.70 -2.16 10.28
N MET A 641 -41.03 -3.43 10.58
CA MET A 641 -42.26 -3.78 11.28
C MET A 641 -42.24 -3.23 12.71
N ALA A 642 -43.25 -2.41 13.03
CA ALA A 642 -43.42 -1.82 14.35
C ALA A 642 -44.85 -2.08 14.86
N PRO A 643 -45.02 -2.44 16.14
CA PRO A 643 -46.34 -2.68 16.70
C PRO A 643 -47.09 -1.34 16.86
N GLY A 644 -48.36 -1.31 16.48
CA GLY A 644 -49.23 -0.13 16.66
C GLY A 644 -49.79 0.03 18.08
N ILE A 645 -49.64 -0.99 18.93
CA ILE A 645 -50.05 -0.97 20.33
C ILE A 645 -48.86 -0.48 21.17
N ALA A 646 -49.06 0.56 21.98
CA ALA A 646 -48.00 1.19 22.76
C ALA A 646 -47.47 0.30 23.90
N GLU A 647 -48.35 -0.50 24.50
CA GLU A 647 -48.01 -1.40 25.60
C GLU A 647 -47.69 -2.81 25.09
N PHE A 648 -46.68 -3.43 25.70
CA PHE A 648 -46.26 -4.79 25.35
C PHE A 648 -47.03 -5.80 26.20
N PRO A 649 -47.44 -6.96 25.64
CA PRO A 649 -48.16 -8.00 26.38
C PRO A 649 -47.26 -8.82 27.34
N TYR A 650 -46.06 -8.32 27.64
CA TYR A 650 -45.09 -8.94 28.53
C TYR A 650 -44.16 -7.88 29.13
N ASN A 651 -43.60 -8.17 30.30
CA ASN A 651 -42.57 -7.34 30.91
C ASN A 651 -41.30 -7.42 30.09
N ARG A 652 -40.80 -6.26 29.66
CA ARG A 652 -39.54 -6.13 28.93
C ARG A 652 -38.63 -5.14 29.62
N THR A 653 -37.34 -5.44 29.59
CA THR A 653 -36.30 -4.51 30.03
C THR A 653 -35.71 -3.83 28.81
N PRO A 654 -35.70 -2.49 28.72
CA PRO A 654 -35.06 -1.78 27.62
C PRO A 654 -33.60 -2.18 27.50
N LYS A 655 -33.14 -2.51 26.29
CA LYS A 655 -31.75 -2.86 26.01
C LYS A 655 -31.06 -1.81 25.14
N VAL A 656 -29.75 -1.72 25.30
CA VAL A 656 -28.86 -1.01 24.38
C VAL A 656 -28.21 -2.02 23.43
N ALA A 657 -28.43 -1.88 22.13
CA ALA A 657 -27.77 -2.65 21.09
C ALA A 657 -26.41 -2.02 20.75
N PHE A 658 -25.34 -2.74 21.00
CA PHE A 658 -23.98 -2.37 20.63
C PHE A 658 -23.63 -3.03 19.29
N MET A 659 -23.53 -2.20 18.25
CA MET A 659 -23.31 -2.63 16.88
C MET A 659 -21.86 -2.30 16.48
N PHE A 660 -21.06 -3.33 16.26
CA PHE A 660 -19.66 -3.20 15.88
C PHE A 660 -19.51 -3.40 14.38
N LEU A 661 -19.07 -2.35 13.68
CA LEU A 661 -18.63 -2.42 12.30
C LEU A 661 -17.11 -2.53 12.26
N THR A 662 -16.59 -3.70 11.89
CA THR A 662 -15.16 -4.01 11.97
C THR A 662 -14.64 -4.61 10.68
N ARG A 663 -13.33 -4.50 10.45
CA ARG A 663 -12.67 -5.22 9.34
C ARG A 663 -12.29 -6.66 9.70
N GLY A 664 -12.08 -6.95 10.98
CA GLY A 664 -11.68 -8.26 11.47
C GLY A 664 -11.87 -8.39 12.98
N ARG A 665 -10.89 -8.97 13.68
CA ARG A 665 -10.92 -9.13 15.14
C ARG A 665 -11.14 -7.81 15.89
N LEU A 666 -11.73 -7.90 17.07
CA LEU A 666 -11.88 -6.78 18.01
C LEU A 666 -10.68 -6.74 18.97
N PRO A 667 -9.63 -5.93 18.69
CA PRO A 667 -8.41 -5.92 19.50
C PRO A 667 -8.65 -5.42 20.93
N LEU A 668 -9.67 -4.59 21.13
CA LEU A 668 -10.06 -4.06 22.43
C LEU A 668 -11.18 -4.88 23.09
N ALA A 669 -11.49 -6.08 22.57
CA ALA A 669 -12.52 -6.96 23.13
C ALA A 669 -12.35 -7.20 24.65
N PRO A 670 -11.15 -7.42 25.21
CA PRO A 670 -11.02 -7.64 26.66
C PRO A 670 -11.46 -6.44 27.52
N LEU A 671 -11.36 -5.21 26.99
CA LEU A 671 -11.88 -4.02 27.66
C LEU A 671 -13.43 -4.02 27.62
N TRP A 672 -14.00 -4.36 26.48
CA TRP A 672 -15.45 -4.47 26.30
C TRP A 672 -16.04 -5.64 27.10
N GLU A 673 -15.35 -6.76 27.23
CA GLU A 673 -15.76 -7.89 28.08
C GLU A 673 -15.89 -7.44 29.54
N LYS A 674 -14.93 -6.66 30.06
CA LYS A 674 -15.04 -6.05 31.39
C LYS A 674 -16.17 -5.03 31.49
N PHE A 675 -16.42 -4.27 30.42
CA PHE A 675 -17.55 -3.33 30.37
C PHE A 675 -18.90 -4.05 30.47
N PHE A 676 -19.07 -5.18 29.79
CA PHE A 676 -20.34 -5.90 29.73
C PHE A 676 -20.57 -6.87 30.91
N LYS A 677 -19.50 -7.32 31.57
CA LYS A 677 -19.56 -8.29 32.68
C LYS A 677 -20.60 -7.89 33.73
N GLY A 678 -21.52 -8.80 34.06
CA GLY A 678 -22.54 -8.62 35.10
C GLY A 678 -23.78 -7.81 34.70
N HIS A 679 -23.93 -7.47 33.41
CA HIS A 679 -25.05 -6.66 32.90
C HIS A 679 -25.92 -7.42 31.89
N ASP A 680 -25.93 -8.76 31.96
CA ASP A 680 -26.72 -9.62 31.08
C ASP A 680 -28.19 -9.22 31.09
N GLY A 681 -28.80 -9.18 29.91
CA GLY A 681 -30.21 -8.78 29.73
C GLY A 681 -30.44 -7.27 29.53
N LEU A 682 -29.44 -6.41 29.75
CA LEU A 682 -29.52 -4.96 29.51
C LEU A 682 -28.91 -4.52 28.17
N PHE A 683 -28.23 -5.42 27.48
CA PHE A 683 -27.61 -5.14 26.19
C PHE A 683 -27.74 -6.30 25.21
N SER A 684 -27.45 -6.00 23.95
CA SER A 684 -27.27 -6.97 22.87
C SER A 684 -26.07 -6.54 22.01
N ILE A 685 -25.40 -7.49 21.38
CA ILE A 685 -24.18 -7.25 20.58
C ILE A 685 -24.39 -7.79 19.18
N TYR A 686 -24.03 -6.97 18.19
CA TYR A 686 -24.08 -7.32 16.77
C TYR A 686 -22.75 -6.94 16.13
N VAL A 687 -22.16 -7.84 15.36
CA VAL A 687 -20.85 -7.63 14.74
C VAL A 687 -20.97 -7.86 13.24
N HIS A 688 -20.60 -6.84 12.47
CA HIS A 688 -20.41 -6.95 11.03
C HIS A 688 -18.91 -6.95 10.73
N THR A 689 -18.43 -7.99 10.06
CA THR A 689 -17.00 -8.17 9.74
C THR A 689 -16.76 -8.24 8.23
N SER A 690 -15.49 -8.16 7.80
CA SER A 690 -15.13 -8.57 6.44
C SER A 690 -15.52 -10.03 6.19
N LEU A 691 -15.91 -10.35 4.95
CA LEU A 691 -16.19 -11.72 4.53
C LEU A 691 -14.96 -12.64 4.64
N GLU A 692 -13.76 -12.05 4.56
CA GLU A 692 -12.48 -12.77 4.69
C GLU A 692 -12.18 -13.20 6.13
N PHE A 693 -12.85 -12.58 7.11
CA PHE A 693 -12.64 -12.86 8.52
C PHE A 693 -13.56 -13.98 9.02
N THR A 694 -12.97 -15.13 9.33
CA THR A 694 -13.66 -16.32 9.84
C THR A 694 -13.42 -16.60 11.33
N GLY A 695 -12.65 -15.76 12.02
CA GLY A 695 -12.32 -15.96 13.43
C GLY A 695 -13.52 -15.75 14.35
N GLU A 696 -13.92 -16.79 15.08
CA GLU A 696 -14.94 -16.71 16.12
C GLU A 696 -14.26 -16.58 17.50
N PRO A 697 -14.73 -15.70 18.39
CA PRO A 697 -14.26 -15.64 19.78
C PRO A 697 -14.52 -16.96 20.54
N PRO A 698 -13.85 -17.20 21.69
CA PRO A 698 -14.19 -18.31 22.57
C PRO A 698 -15.64 -18.23 23.06
N GLU A 699 -16.26 -19.38 23.38
CA GLU A 699 -17.66 -19.45 23.88
C GLU A 699 -17.89 -18.62 25.16
N SER A 700 -16.84 -18.42 25.95
CA SER A 700 -16.86 -17.58 27.15
C SER A 700 -16.91 -16.08 26.86
N SER A 701 -16.64 -15.65 25.63
CA SER A 701 -16.64 -14.24 25.25
C SER A 701 -18.07 -13.75 24.99
N VAL A 702 -18.37 -12.53 25.43
CA VAL A 702 -19.65 -11.85 25.13
C VAL A 702 -19.88 -11.65 23.62
N PHE A 703 -18.82 -11.72 22.81
CA PHE A 703 -18.83 -11.60 21.36
C PHE A 703 -19.06 -12.92 20.62
N TYR A 704 -19.14 -14.05 21.32
CA TYR A 704 -19.42 -15.36 20.72
C TYR A 704 -20.78 -15.39 20.04
N GLN A 705 -20.82 -15.88 18.79
CA GLN A 705 -22.01 -15.96 17.93
C GLN A 705 -22.75 -14.63 17.77
N ARG A 706 -22.01 -13.51 17.82
CA ARG A 706 -22.57 -12.16 17.63
C ARG A 706 -22.48 -11.64 16.19
N ARG A 707 -21.90 -12.42 15.28
CA ARG A 707 -21.72 -12.04 13.88
C ARG A 707 -23.04 -12.11 13.11
N ILE A 708 -23.39 -11.03 12.42
CA ILE A 708 -24.55 -10.97 11.51
C ILE A 708 -24.12 -11.39 10.08
N PRO A 709 -25.05 -11.78 9.20
CA PRO A 709 -24.77 -11.94 7.78
C PRO A 709 -24.13 -10.64 7.24
N SER A 710 -22.85 -10.71 6.84
CA SER A 710 -22.05 -9.55 6.47
C SER A 710 -21.81 -9.50 4.95
N GLN A 711 -21.49 -8.32 4.40
CA GLN A 711 -21.16 -8.14 2.98
C GLN A 711 -19.92 -7.25 2.81
N PRO A 712 -19.30 -7.18 1.61
CA PRO A 712 -18.14 -6.32 1.38
C PRO A 712 -18.45 -4.83 1.62
N VAL A 713 -17.57 -4.14 2.34
CA VAL A 713 -17.73 -2.73 2.71
C VAL A 713 -16.59 -1.90 2.12
N GLN A 714 -16.95 -0.78 1.49
CA GLN A 714 -15.99 0.20 0.96
C GLN A 714 -16.23 1.57 1.58
N TRP A 715 -15.16 2.21 2.03
CA TRP A 715 -15.23 3.56 2.60
C TRP A 715 -15.76 4.58 1.59
N GLY A 716 -16.61 5.51 2.04
CA GLY A 716 -17.16 6.56 1.19
C GLY A 716 -18.29 6.14 0.24
N ARG A 717 -18.58 4.84 0.14
CA ARG A 717 -19.53 4.26 -0.84
C ARG A 717 -20.83 3.84 -0.15
N ALA A 718 -21.84 3.51 -0.96
CA ALA A 718 -23.13 2.99 -0.50
C ALA A 718 -22.99 1.73 0.37
N THR A 719 -22.01 0.86 0.06
CA THR A 719 -21.77 -0.38 0.82
C THR A 719 -21.42 -0.16 2.29
N MET A 720 -20.87 1.01 2.65
CA MET A 720 -20.69 1.39 4.06
C MET A 720 -22.05 1.60 4.76
N ILE A 721 -22.93 2.37 4.12
CA ILE A 721 -24.30 2.60 4.61
C ILE A 721 -25.10 1.30 4.63
N ASP A 722 -24.90 0.41 3.66
CA ASP A 722 -25.56 -0.91 3.64
C ASP A 722 -25.19 -1.73 4.87
N ALA A 723 -23.91 -1.75 5.26
CA ALA A 723 -23.48 -2.44 6.48
C ALA A 723 -24.04 -1.80 7.76
N GLU A 724 -24.10 -0.47 7.84
CA GLU A 724 -24.70 0.25 8.95
C GLU A 724 -26.21 -0.04 9.08
N ARG A 725 -26.95 0.03 7.96
CA ARG A 725 -28.37 -0.32 7.93
C ARG A 725 -28.58 -1.79 8.26
N ARG A 726 -27.70 -2.69 7.83
CA ARG A 726 -27.79 -4.13 8.11
C ARG A 726 -27.57 -4.46 9.58
N LEU A 727 -26.59 -3.81 10.22
CA LEU A 727 -26.42 -3.86 11.68
C LEU A 727 -27.67 -3.37 12.40
N LEU A 728 -28.19 -2.21 11.99
CA LEU A 728 -29.37 -1.61 12.59
C LEU A 728 -30.61 -2.49 12.41
N ALA A 729 -30.80 -3.06 11.23
CA ALA A 729 -31.93 -3.93 10.92
C ALA A 729 -31.88 -5.24 11.72
N ASN A 730 -30.72 -5.88 11.82
CA ASN A 730 -30.52 -7.06 12.67
C ASN A 730 -30.80 -6.73 14.15
N ALA A 731 -30.35 -5.57 14.62
CA ALA A 731 -30.59 -5.14 15.98
C ALA A 731 -32.07 -4.84 16.26
N LEU A 732 -32.80 -4.31 15.26
CA LEU A 732 -34.23 -4.02 15.38
C LEU A 732 -35.09 -5.29 15.53
N LEU A 733 -34.60 -6.46 15.10
CA LEU A 733 -35.33 -7.72 15.26
C LEU A 733 -35.52 -8.14 16.74
N ASP A 734 -34.69 -7.65 17.68
CA ASP A 734 -34.98 -7.76 19.12
C ASP A 734 -35.81 -6.54 19.54
N PHE A 735 -37.08 -6.78 19.90
CA PHE A 735 -38.02 -5.74 20.33
C PHE A 735 -37.67 -5.14 21.70
N SER A 736 -36.74 -5.74 22.45
CA SER A 736 -36.23 -5.19 23.70
C SER A 736 -35.21 -4.08 23.46
N ASN A 737 -34.56 -4.04 22.28
CA ASN A 737 -33.59 -3.00 21.95
C ASN A 737 -34.27 -1.65 21.73
N GLU A 738 -33.96 -0.68 22.58
CA GLU A 738 -34.50 0.68 22.50
C GLU A 738 -33.48 1.70 22.01
N ARG A 739 -32.19 1.39 22.16
CA ARG A 739 -31.07 2.26 21.83
C ARG A 739 -30.08 1.50 20.97
N PHE A 740 -29.52 2.15 19.96
CA PHE A 740 -28.67 1.52 18.95
C PHE A 740 -27.39 2.32 18.79
N VAL A 741 -26.27 1.77 19.24
CA VAL A 741 -24.96 2.44 19.25
C VAL A 741 -24.08 1.80 18.18
N LEU A 742 -23.63 2.60 17.21
CA LEU A 742 -22.65 2.16 16.21
C LEU A 742 -21.22 2.46 16.65
N LEU A 743 -20.37 1.43 16.68
CA LEU A 743 -18.98 1.49 17.14
C LEU A 743 -18.04 0.84 16.13
N SER A 744 -16.78 1.30 16.14
CA SER A 744 -15.67 0.65 15.42
C SER A 744 -14.85 -0.25 16.33
N GLU A 745 -13.99 -1.09 15.76
CA GLU A 745 -13.00 -1.89 16.49
C GLU A 745 -11.96 -1.08 17.30
N THR A 746 -11.88 0.24 17.04
CA THR A 746 -10.98 1.19 17.73
C THR A 746 -11.69 2.11 18.73
N CYS A 747 -12.96 1.84 19.05
CA CYS A 747 -13.71 2.59 20.05
C CYS A 747 -13.48 2.03 21.45
N ILE A 748 -13.52 2.92 22.45
CA ILE A 748 -13.51 2.56 23.88
C ILE A 748 -14.72 3.19 24.60
N PRO A 749 -15.25 2.54 25.65
CA PRO A 749 -16.16 3.20 26.58
C PRO A 749 -15.41 4.18 27.47
N LEU A 750 -16.00 5.34 27.73
CA LEU A 750 -15.42 6.37 28.61
C LEU A 750 -15.91 6.25 30.07
N PHE A 751 -17.05 5.62 30.29
CA PHE A 751 -17.70 5.43 31.59
C PHE A 751 -18.11 3.96 31.78
N ASN A 752 -18.51 3.58 33.01
CA ASN A 752 -19.02 2.23 33.28
C ASN A 752 -20.35 1.97 32.55
N PHE A 753 -20.74 0.70 32.49
CA PHE A 753 -21.95 0.28 31.81
C PHE A 753 -23.20 0.99 32.35
N THR A 754 -23.40 1.00 33.67
CA THR A 754 -24.58 1.62 34.31
C THR A 754 -24.74 3.09 33.89
N THR A 755 -23.65 3.87 33.92
CA THR A 755 -23.68 5.28 33.52
C THR A 755 -24.07 5.44 32.06
N ILE A 756 -23.49 4.64 31.15
CA ILE A 756 -23.80 4.71 29.71
C ILE A 756 -25.24 4.25 29.44
N TYR A 757 -25.66 3.16 30.09
CA TYR A 757 -27.01 2.61 29.97
C TYR A 757 -28.06 3.62 30.43
N ASP A 758 -27.92 4.16 31.64
CA ASP A 758 -28.85 5.14 32.20
C ASP A 758 -28.87 6.43 31.38
N TYR A 759 -27.71 6.89 30.91
CA TYR A 759 -27.63 8.06 30.04
C TYR A 759 -28.43 7.87 28.74
N LEU A 760 -28.25 6.72 28.08
CA LEU A 760 -28.90 6.44 26.81
C LEU A 760 -30.38 6.16 26.99
N VAL A 761 -30.76 5.24 27.88
CA VAL A 761 -32.16 4.83 28.07
C VAL A 761 -33.03 6.02 28.50
N ASN A 762 -32.55 6.88 29.40
CA ASN A 762 -33.28 8.06 29.87
C ASN A 762 -33.17 9.30 28.96
N SER A 763 -32.49 9.20 27.81
CA SER A 763 -32.36 10.33 26.88
C SER A 763 -33.68 10.64 26.17
N ASN A 764 -34.02 11.91 25.95
CA ASN A 764 -35.17 12.30 25.11
C ASN A 764 -34.82 12.34 23.62
N TYR A 765 -33.52 12.31 23.29
CA TYR A 765 -33.01 12.49 21.94
C TYR A 765 -32.09 11.33 21.51
N SER A 766 -31.92 11.21 20.19
CA SER A 766 -30.88 10.41 19.53
C SER A 766 -29.63 11.25 19.27
N TYR A 767 -28.45 10.65 19.41
CA TYR A 767 -27.17 11.33 19.25
C TYR A 767 -26.51 11.02 17.90
N LEU A 768 -26.91 11.78 16.89
CA LEU A 768 -26.32 11.79 15.56
C LEU A 768 -25.80 13.19 15.24
N GLY A 769 -24.50 13.31 14.97
CA GLY A 769 -23.88 14.59 14.63
C GLY A 769 -24.43 15.10 13.29
N SER A 770 -25.09 16.26 13.28
CA SER A 770 -25.67 16.83 12.05
C SER A 770 -25.48 18.34 12.02
N PHE A 771 -24.72 18.82 11.05
CA PHE A 771 -24.46 20.24 10.87
C PHE A 771 -24.32 20.61 9.40
N ASP A 772 -24.57 21.87 9.09
CA ASP A 772 -24.35 22.44 7.76
C ASP A 772 -22.93 23.02 7.70
N ASP A 773 -22.07 22.42 6.88
CA ASP A 773 -20.69 22.83 6.73
C ASP A 773 -20.50 23.59 5.41
N PRO A 774 -20.30 24.93 5.44
CA PRO A 774 -20.21 25.74 4.23
C PRO A 774 -18.93 25.49 3.42
N ARG A 775 -17.95 24.74 3.96
CA ARG A 775 -16.65 24.50 3.31
C ARG A 775 -16.79 23.50 2.15
N ARG A 776 -15.73 23.39 1.35
CA ARG A 776 -15.64 22.43 0.24
C ARG A 776 -15.87 20.98 0.68
N ILE A 777 -15.49 20.63 1.90
CA ILE A 777 -15.66 19.28 2.49
C ILE A 777 -17.08 19.02 3.03
N GLY A 778 -17.97 20.02 2.97
CA GLY A 778 -19.37 19.94 3.37
C GLY A 778 -20.28 20.17 2.16
N ARG A 779 -20.80 21.40 2.01
CA ARG A 779 -21.63 21.82 0.87
C ARG A 779 -20.96 21.61 -0.49
N GLY A 780 -19.62 21.72 -0.58
CA GLY A 780 -18.90 21.48 -1.83
C GLY A 780 -18.91 20.03 -2.32
N ARG A 781 -19.40 19.09 -1.52
CA ARG A 781 -19.60 17.67 -1.90
C ARG A 781 -21.01 17.35 -2.38
N TYR A 782 -21.93 18.32 -2.30
CA TYR A 782 -23.30 18.14 -2.80
C TYR A 782 -23.30 17.97 -4.32
N ASN A 783 -24.05 16.99 -4.82
CA ASN A 783 -24.25 16.77 -6.24
C ASN A 783 -25.59 17.39 -6.69
N PRO A 784 -25.59 18.38 -7.61
CA PRO A 784 -26.82 19.00 -8.09
C PRO A 784 -27.84 18.04 -8.71
N ARG A 785 -27.41 16.86 -9.18
CA ARG A 785 -28.31 15.81 -9.72
C ARG A 785 -29.22 15.18 -8.65
N MET A 786 -28.96 15.42 -7.36
CA MET A 786 -29.85 14.99 -6.27
C MET A 786 -31.10 15.86 -6.15
N TRP A 787 -31.13 17.03 -6.78
CA TRP A 787 -32.31 17.87 -6.92
C TRP A 787 -33.32 17.22 -7.88
N PRO A 788 -34.64 17.29 -7.61
CA PRO A 788 -35.33 18.03 -6.55
C PRO A 788 -35.48 17.28 -5.23
N THR A 789 -35.15 15.99 -5.17
CA THR A 789 -35.43 15.14 -4.00
C THR A 789 -34.65 15.57 -2.75
N ILE A 790 -33.38 15.94 -2.92
CA ILE A 790 -32.51 16.48 -1.86
C ILE A 790 -31.95 17.80 -2.37
N THR A 791 -32.31 18.89 -1.72
CA THR A 791 -31.80 20.22 -2.05
C THR A 791 -30.49 20.49 -1.31
N LEU A 792 -29.71 21.48 -1.76
CA LEU A 792 -28.53 21.92 -1.03
C LEU A 792 -28.85 22.39 0.40
N SER A 793 -30.05 22.95 0.63
CA SER A 793 -30.49 23.39 1.96
C SER A 793 -30.75 22.24 2.93
N ASP A 794 -31.06 21.05 2.40
CA ASP A 794 -31.23 19.82 3.15
C ASP A 794 -29.89 19.16 3.51
N TRP A 795 -28.82 19.47 2.77
CA TRP A 795 -27.54 18.79 2.86
C TRP A 795 -26.90 19.00 4.24
N ARG A 796 -26.59 17.90 4.92
CA ARG A 796 -25.93 17.91 6.22
C ARG A 796 -24.69 17.04 6.21
N LYS A 797 -23.79 17.35 7.14
CA LYS A 797 -22.57 16.60 7.41
C LYS A 797 -22.58 16.12 8.85
N GLY A 798 -22.00 14.96 9.10
CA GLY A 798 -21.97 14.33 10.40
C GLY A 798 -20.83 13.35 10.61
N SER A 799 -20.72 12.86 11.84
CA SER A 799 -19.90 11.68 12.15
C SER A 799 -20.64 10.43 11.66
N GLN A 800 -19.89 9.47 11.12
CA GLN A 800 -20.39 8.12 10.85
C GLN A 800 -20.92 7.45 12.13
N TRP A 801 -20.27 7.71 13.27
CA TRP A 801 -20.58 7.04 14.54
C TRP A 801 -21.74 7.75 15.24
N PHE A 802 -22.85 7.02 15.43
CA PHE A 802 -24.08 7.53 16.00
C PHE A 802 -24.61 6.64 17.13
N GLU A 803 -25.47 7.24 17.95
CA GLU A 803 -26.50 6.51 18.68
C GLU A 803 -27.88 6.99 18.21
N VAL A 804 -28.83 6.06 18.07
CA VAL A 804 -30.22 6.39 17.75
C VAL A 804 -31.20 5.58 18.59
N GLN A 805 -32.35 6.17 18.88
CA GLN A 805 -33.47 5.48 19.52
C GLN A 805 -34.27 4.66 18.51
N ARG A 806 -35.01 3.65 19.00
CA ARG A 806 -35.79 2.71 18.17
C ARG A 806 -36.68 3.37 17.13
N LYS A 807 -37.41 4.42 17.50
CA LYS A 807 -38.29 5.16 16.58
C LYS A 807 -37.53 5.71 15.37
N LEU A 808 -36.35 6.29 15.59
CA LEU A 808 -35.51 6.83 14.51
C LEU A 808 -34.83 5.71 13.73
N ALA A 809 -34.40 4.63 14.39
CA ALA A 809 -33.83 3.47 13.74
C ALA A 809 -34.79 2.84 12.71
N ILE A 810 -36.07 2.70 13.05
CA ILE A 810 -37.11 2.23 12.13
C ILE A 810 -37.21 3.14 10.91
N GLN A 811 -37.18 4.46 11.09
CA GLN A 811 -37.23 5.41 9.98
C GLN A 811 -36.01 5.29 9.05
N ILE A 812 -34.82 5.03 9.60
CA ILE A 812 -33.58 4.84 8.82
C ILE A 812 -33.65 3.59 7.96
N VAL A 813 -34.07 2.44 8.52
CA VAL A 813 -34.17 1.20 7.74
C VAL A 813 -35.30 1.23 6.72
N SER A 814 -36.37 1.98 7.01
CA SER A 814 -37.54 2.13 6.13
C SER A 814 -37.33 3.14 4.98
N ASP A 815 -36.18 3.80 4.90
CA ASP A 815 -35.95 4.77 3.82
C ASP A 815 -35.83 4.09 2.46
N SER A 816 -36.83 4.35 1.63
CA SER A 816 -36.91 3.95 0.22
C SER A 816 -36.87 5.14 -0.74
N LYS A 817 -36.76 6.38 -0.21
CA LYS A 817 -36.86 7.61 -1.00
C LYS A 817 -35.51 8.31 -1.17
N TYR A 818 -34.75 8.50 -0.08
CA TYR A 818 -33.52 9.29 -0.12
C TYR A 818 -32.29 8.42 -0.37
N TYR A 819 -32.24 7.22 0.21
CA TYR A 819 -31.16 6.27 0.01
C TYR A 819 -30.86 5.97 -1.47
N PRO A 820 -31.83 5.64 -2.34
CA PRO A 820 -31.54 5.40 -3.76
C PRO A 820 -30.93 6.62 -4.48
N VAL A 821 -31.33 7.83 -4.10
CA VAL A 821 -30.78 9.08 -4.66
C VAL A 821 -29.32 9.26 -4.25
N PHE A 822 -28.99 9.01 -2.98
CA PHE A 822 -27.61 9.00 -2.51
C PHE A 822 -26.79 7.92 -3.22
N GLN A 823 -27.30 6.69 -3.31
CA GLN A 823 -26.63 5.57 -3.98
C GLN A 823 -26.33 5.88 -5.46
N ALA A 824 -27.26 6.53 -6.16
CA ALA A 824 -27.10 6.90 -7.56
C ALA A 824 -26.11 8.05 -7.78
N HIS A 825 -26.05 9.04 -6.89
CA HIS A 825 -25.41 10.33 -7.17
C HIS A 825 -24.29 10.75 -6.21
N CYS A 826 -24.16 10.13 -5.03
CA CYS A 826 -23.06 10.37 -4.09
C CYS A 826 -21.91 9.39 -4.36
N ARG A 827 -20.95 9.82 -5.17
CA ARG A 827 -19.68 9.13 -5.40
C ARG A 827 -18.52 10.07 -5.09
N PRO A 828 -17.31 9.57 -4.74
CA PRO A 828 -16.16 10.43 -4.46
C PRO A 828 -16.03 11.53 -5.53
N PRO A 829 -15.95 12.81 -5.13
CA PRO A 829 -15.60 13.33 -3.79
C PRO A 829 -16.76 13.45 -2.77
N CYS A 830 -17.96 12.94 -3.05
CA CYS A 830 -19.06 12.75 -2.08
C CYS A 830 -18.90 11.44 -1.31
N TYR A 831 -19.06 11.48 0.01
CA TYR A 831 -18.92 10.32 0.90
C TYR A 831 -20.23 10.08 1.66
N MET A 832 -20.86 8.92 1.42
CA MET A 832 -22.20 8.65 1.96
C MET A 832 -22.23 8.53 3.49
N ASP A 833 -21.19 7.95 4.10
CA ASP A 833 -21.01 7.78 5.55
C ASP A 833 -20.93 9.11 6.33
N GLU A 834 -20.57 10.20 5.66
CA GLU A 834 -20.55 11.54 6.28
C GLU A 834 -21.85 12.33 6.06
N HIS A 835 -22.70 11.95 5.10
CA HIS A 835 -23.76 12.83 4.58
C HIS A 835 -25.16 12.21 4.54
N TYR A 836 -25.29 10.90 4.33
CA TYR A 836 -26.60 10.25 4.15
C TYR A 836 -27.47 10.35 5.41
N LEU A 837 -27.05 9.74 6.53
CA LEU A 837 -27.85 9.75 7.76
C LEU A 837 -28.10 11.16 8.31
N PRO A 838 -27.10 12.07 8.40
CA PRO A 838 -27.34 13.45 8.85
C PRO A 838 -28.40 14.17 8.01
N THR A 839 -28.35 14.00 6.69
CA THR A 839 -29.32 14.61 5.76
C THR A 839 -30.70 13.98 5.93
N LEU A 840 -30.77 12.65 5.99
CA LEU A 840 -32.00 11.90 6.16
C LEU A 840 -32.74 12.31 7.43
N VAL A 841 -32.08 12.21 8.59
CA VAL A 841 -32.73 12.47 9.89
C VAL A 841 -33.17 13.93 10.02
N THR A 842 -32.41 14.86 9.46
CA THR A 842 -32.78 16.28 9.43
C THR A 842 -34.02 16.52 8.56
N LYS A 843 -34.19 15.78 7.47
CA LYS A 843 -35.40 15.88 6.62
C LYS A 843 -36.63 15.23 7.22
N ILE A 844 -36.49 14.07 7.86
CA ILE A 844 -37.66 13.25 8.24
C ILE A 844 -38.05 13.38 9.71
N CYS A 845 -37.09 13.60 10.62
CA CYS A 845 -37.31 13.58 12.07
C CYS A 845 -36.36 14.52 12.84
N PRO A 846 -36.26 15.82 12.49
CA PRO A 846 -35.32 16.74 13.14
C PRO A 846 -35.56 16.89 14.65
N GLN A 847 -36.80 16.68 15.11
CA GLN A 847 -37.20 16.77 16.53
C GLN A 847 -36.70 15.61 17.40
N LEU A 848 -36.22 14.51 16.81
CA LEU A 848 -35.76 13.32 17.54
C LEU A 848 -34.25 13.31 17.77
N THR A 849 -33.50 14.30 17.29
CA THR A 849 -32.04 14.32 17.37
C THR A 849 -31.52 15.54 18.13
N SER A 850 -30.41 15.35 18.85
CA SER A 850 -29.66 16.45 19.48
C SER A 850 -28.75 17.21 18.50
N ASN A 851 -28.59 16.72 17.27
CA ASN A 851 -27.56 17.15 16.30
C ASN A 851 -26.11 17.00 16.79
N THR A 852 -25.88 16.28 17.89
CA THR A 852 -24.56 15.99 18.48
C THR A 852 -24.27 14.50 18.49
N THR A 853 -22.99 14.11 18.56
CA THR A 853 -22.58 12.70 18.69
C THR A 853 -22.12 12.40 20.11
N VAL A 854 -22.34 11.17 20.57
CA VAL A 854 -21.80 10.63 21.84
C VAL A 854 -20.42 10.01 21.69
N THR A 855 -19.84 10.01 20.49
CA THR A 855 -18.52 9.44 20.22
C THR A 855 -17.51 10.55 19.99
N TRP A 856 -16.60 10.74 20.95
CA TRP A 856 -15.51 11.70 20.82
C TRP A 856 -14.47 11.21 19.82
N ALA A 857 -14.03 12.11 18.95
CA ALA A 857 -12.89 11.90 18.07
C ALA A 857 -12.08 13.20 17.99
N ASP A 858 -10.76 13.09 18.10
CA ASP A 858 -9.88 14.25 17.98
C ASP A 858 -9.59 14.56 16.51
N TRP A 859 -10.04 15.72 16.05
CA TRP A 859 -9.79 16.22 14.70
C TRP A 859 -8.80 17.40 14.69
N ALA A 860 -8.15 17.72 15.81
CA ALA A 860 -7.28 18.89 15.95
C ALA A 860 -6.07 18.87 15.01
N ARG A 861 -5.59 17.68 14.60
CA ARG A 861 -4.49 17.53 13.64
C ARG A 861 -4.90 17.78 12.18
N GLY A 862 -6.19 17.94 11.89
CA GLY A 862 -6.70 18.04 10.53
C GLY A 862 -6.52 16.76 9.70
N GLY A 863 -7.04 16.77 8.46
CA GLY A 863 -6.99 15.63 7.54
C GLY A 863 -8.32 14.88 7.38
N SER A 864 -8.26 13.74 6.67
CA SER A 864 -9.45 12.90 6.36
C SER A 864 -9.79 11.89 7.45
N HIS A 865 -8.98 11.78 8.51
CA HIS A 865 -9.19 10.85 9.61
C HIS A 865 -8.86 11.51 10.96
N PRO A 866 -9.54 11.13 12.06
CA PRO A 866 -9.23 11.64 13.38
C PRO A 866 -7.89 11.10 13.89
N THR A 867 -7.27 11.82 14.83
CA THR A 867 -6.05 11.42 15.53
C THR A 867 -6.18 10.01 16.09
N ARG A 868 -5.15 9.20 15.84
CA ARG A 868 -5.00 7.85 16.40
C ARG A 868 -4.19 7.93 17.70
N PHE A 869 -4.70 7.30 18.75
CA PHE A 869 -4.05 7.23 20.07
C PHE A 869 -3.35 5.89 20.25
N VAL A 870 -2.08 5.93 20.62
CA VAL A 870 -1.24 4.75 20.87
C VAL A 870 -0.90 4.64 22.37
N ARG A 871 -0.15 3.62 22.80
CA ARG A 871 0.03 3.28 24.23
C ARG A 871 0.44 4.49 25.09
N LYS A 872 1.41 5.27 24.61
CA LYS A 872 1.96 6.44 25.31
C LYS A 872 0.98 7.61 25.47
N ASP A 873 -0.03 7.70 24.61
CA ASP A 873 -0.99 8.81 24.63
C ASP A 873 -2.08 8.60 25.70
N VAL A 874 -2.28 7.35 26.12
CA VAL A 874 -3.36 6.95 27.01
C VAL A 874 -2.95 7.11 28.47
N THR A 875 -3.29 8.28 29.02
CA THR A 875 -3.02 8.65 30.42
C THR A 875 -4.32 8.99 31.17
N LYS A 876 -4.30 8.90 32.52
CA LYS A 876 -5.45 9.31 33.36
C LYS A 876 -5.86 10.76 33.11
N VAL A 877 -4.88 11.65 32.96
CA VAL A 877 -5.11 13.08 32.67
C VAL A 877 -5.82 13.25 31.33
N PHE A 878 -5.35 12.57 30.30
CA PHE A 878 -5.97 12.60 28.98
C PHE A 878 -7.42 12.09 29.02
N LEU A 879 -7.66 10.92 29.59
CA LEU A 879 -9.01 10.34 29.66
C LEU A 879 -9.97 11.18 30.51
N ASN A 880 -9.51 11.76 31.62
CA ASN A 880 -10.32 12.69 32.42
C ASN A 880 -10.66 13.97 31.66
N ARG A 881 -9.74 14.49 30.85
CA ARG A 881 -10.03 15.63 29.96
C ARG A 881 -11.11 15.28 28.95
N VAL A 882 -11.05 14.10 28.34
CA VAL A 882 -12.07 13.66 27.37
C VAL A 882 -13.43 13.49 28.04
N ARG A 883 -13.46 12.98 29.28
CA ARG A 883 -14.70 12.73 30.04
C ARG A 883 -15.38 13.99 30.59
N ASN A 884 -14.59 14.90 31.17
CA ASN A 884 -15.11 16.00 31.99
C ASN A 884 -14.73 17.39 31.45
N GLY A 885 -13.95 17.46 30.36
CA GLY A 885 -13.42 18.71 29.82
C GLY A 885 -14.38 19.46 28.90
N PHE A 886 -15.61 18.97 28.72
CA PHE A 886 -16.61 19.56 27.84
C PHE A 886 -17.93 19.76 28.58
N THR A 887 -18.69 20.75 28.12
CA THR A 887 -20.05 21.03 28.59
C THR A 887 -21.01 20.97 27.41
N CYS A 888 -22.14 20.31 27.59
CA CYS A 888 -23.15 20.08 26.56
C CYS A 888 -24.54 20.04 27.18
N THR A 889 -25.55 19.91 26.33
CA THR A 889 -26.95 19.81 26.77
C THR A 889 -27.38 18.34 26.77
N TYR A 890 -27.93 17.89 27.90
CA TYR A 890 -28.56 16.58 28.07
C TYR A 890 -29.99 16.79 28.56
N ASN A 891 -30.99 16.31 27.80
CA ASN A 891 -32.42 16.48 28.11
C ASN A 891 -32.83 17.94 28.42
N GLY A 892 -32.18 18.92 27.78
CA GLY A 892 -32.43 20.35 27.99
C GLY A 892 -31.67 20.98 29.17
N GLY A 893 -30.99 20.17 29.99
CA GLY A 893 -30.13 20.64 31.10
C GLY A 893 -28.65 20.66 30.73
N LEU A 894 -27.84 21.42 31.48
CA LEU A 894 -26.39 21.42 31.33
C LEU A 894 -25.79 20.13 31.90
N SER A 895 -24.87 19.49 31.16
CA SER A 895 -24.17 18.28 31.57
C SER A 895 -22.67 18.35 31.24
N HIS A 896 -21.86 17.67 32.04
CA HIS A 896 -20.44 17.44 31.79
C HIS A 896 -20.16 16.13 31.05
N ILE A 897 -21.14 15.22 30.94
CA ILE A 897 -21.02 13.96 30.19
C ILE A 897 -21.48 14.20 28.77
N CYS A 898 -20.54 14.53 27.89
CA CYS A 898 -20.83 14.85 26.48
C CYS A 898 -20.53 13.73 25.50
N PHE A 899 -19.62 12.84 25.89
CA PHE A 899 -19.20 11.72 25.07
C PHE A 899 -19.19 10.48 25.95
N LEU A 900 -19.84 9.42 25.47
CA LEU A 900 -19.88 8.11 26.14
C LEU A 900 -18.78 7.19 25.61
N PHE A 901 -18.33 7.44 24.38
CA PHE A 901 -17.33 6.65 23.69
C PHE A 901 -16.23 7.55 23.15
N ALA A 902 -15.05 6.99 22.91
CA ALA A 902 -13.94 7.69 22.29
C ALA A 902 -13.26 6.85 21.20
N ARG A 903 -12.75 7.53 20.19
CA ARG A 903 -12.06 6.99 19.01
C ARG A 903 -10.87 7.90 18.65
N LYS A 904 -9.74 7.43 18.13
CA LYS A 904 -9.39 6.15 17.50
C LYS A 904 -8.23 5.47 18.25
N PHE A 905 -8.52 4.46 19.07
CA PHE A 905 -7.54 3.83 19.93
C PHE A 905 -6.88 2.62 19.25
N HIS A 906 -5.56 2.59 19.24
CA HIS A 906 -4.75 1.51 18.67
C HIS A 906 -4.75 0.27 19.60
N PRO A 907 -4.61 -0.98 19.11
CA PRO A 907 -4.54 -2.18 19.95
C PRO A 907 -3.55 -2.13 21.12
N SER A 908 -2.43 -1.43 20.95
CA SER A 908 -1.42 -1.26 22.01
C SER A 908 -1.91 -0.47 23.23
N THR A 909 -3.04 0.23 23.12
CA THR A 909 -3.68 0.94 24.23
C THR A 909 -4.43 -0.01 25.18
N LEU A 910 -4.67 -1.26 24.80
CA LEU A 910 -5.45 -2.20 25.60
C LEU A 910 -4.91 -2.32 27.02
N GLN A 911 -3.61 -2.58 27.16
CA GLN A 911 -2.99 -2.78 28.47
C GLN A 911 -3.11 -1.56 29.40
N PRO A 912 -2.71 -0.33 29.02
CA PRO A 912 -2.89 0.83 29.89
C PRO A 912 -4.37 1.17 30.14
N LEU A 913 -5.28 0.87 29.19
CA LEU A 913 -6.73 1.01 29.42
C LEU A 913 -7.22 0.04 30.48
N LEU A 914 -6.81 -1.23 30.44
CA LEU A 914 -7.17 -2.25 31.43
C LEU A 914 -6.62 -1.91 32.82
N GLU A 915 -5.41 -1.36 32.91
CA GLU A 915 -4.80 -0.90 34.17
C GLU A 915 -5.57 0.29 34.78
N MET A 916 -6.04 1.21 33.95
CA MET A 916 -6.80 2.39 34.41
C MET A 916 -8.29 2.12 34.60
N ALA A 917 -8.84 1.08 33.98
CA ALA A 917 -10.28 0.84 33.96
C ALA A 917 -10.94 0.70 35.34
N PRO A 918 -10.38 0.00 36.34
CA PRO A 918 -10.99 -0.09 37.66
C PRO A 918 -11.10 1.28 38.36
N GLY A 919 -10.02 2.08 38.33
CA GLY A 919 -9.97 3.36 39.05
C GLY A 919 -10.58 4.55 38.29
N LEU A 920 -10.68 4.46 36.95
CA LEU A 920 -11.17 5.56 36.12
C LEU A 920 -12.53 5.25 35.53
N ILE A 921 -12.65 4.14 34.81
CA ILE A 921 -13.88 3.76 34.07
C ILE A 921 -14.92 3.15 35.02
N GLY A 922 -14.48 2.55 36.12
CA GLY A 922 -15.35 1.96 37.14
C GLY A 922 -15.69 0.49 36.86
N PHE A 923 -14.76 -0.26 36.23
CA PHE A 923 -14.88 -1.71 36.09
C PHE A 923 -14.44 -2.35 37.42
N ASN A 924 -15.34 -2.44 38.38
CA ASN A 924 -15.04 -3.16 39.62
C ASN A 924 -14.76 -4.65 39.29
N PRO A 925 -13.79 -5.30 39.96
CA PRO A 925 -13.42 -6.70 39.73
C PRO A 925 -14.59 -7.69 39.72
#